data_AF-A0A6I1F5N5-F1
#
_entry.id   AF-A0A6I1F5N5-F1
#
_cell.length_a   1.000
_cell.length_b   1.000
_cell.length_c   1.000
_cell.angle_alpha   90.00
_cell.angle_beta   90.00
_cell.angle_gamma   90.00
#
_symmetry.space_group_name_H-M   'P 1'
#
loop_
_entity.id
_entity.type
_entity.pdbx_description
1 polymer ?
#
loop_
_entity_poly.entity_id
_entity_poly.type
_entity_poly.pdbx_seq_one_letter_code
_entity_poly.pdbx_strand_id
1 'polypeptide(L)'
;MRRTKLASKFLLVPLLLLLLMPTETNAAAGKPAVNFTVTPSQGVIVKPSNGIAQGSLDVRLTPEGKATNANRSPIDVVFVFDKSGSMNESGRNPYKFESAKNAMYDAVKIFSADPNIYDRFGFVPFDSDIDESNIVKFPSSSIYSQKNVRDNLSYISNTTFRLNALGGTNYTQSLQKASSMLALGNSNASKYIFFMTDGEPTVSTATENINNRDREVTYTIYTNNTATRTYQGYNRNIYLNDAERNIKAHIQKEVESLTQQDIKLYSIGFGNNKEVDMGYLNTLSLKTGATAQQASTDTISKIFEDISTKISTPTITATIKINISKFKDTVKLADDANATTDSAGNIIIKKDILFPINQDPSGAIDISLPLTFSKEGKYEFDNITLQYTDLDGKAQSKSTSATIEVKSDAPATFSANMTLEKVQNELSDLIKTSNSTDQTNHFNVKYTMNPTGLVNSAVSGILKNLVIEQPLPDSVSVVSTENVKAETRDINGTKQKYAIITVPNEANYSNGLFRVSEITKTIQYKVDHAVSNLTMPRANLYYVDSPRFADKKQTTTIAASQQSLNMKVQLKEFLANKYTGDAAGIIEKRDQGTNNKLANSEFPNDYGLQNKPVKDMIFKEGSSNRIIEITYSDNTKAYLNFVPDFDLTGQTTATKYNSGATTTEYVNAKLTSKVAGSSVTYSYKVDNVSSSTGWKELDPTKDIPITSLGNNTISIKASGGFSNNTEVIKTITITRPVTSLVVNPNPIELNIGGTKSFTVDIQPTDATNKNLNIRLEDTSIASLVTGQNTITGNKVGTTYLLVSTTNGPEIIERIPVNVIDPYVRLDNIKFKQDPYQLELSDGSYDDLIPVEDLLTFNPTNATDKDIVNVVSNRPEHVEVVKINGDYYIKGVEVGYAQVTATAEKQKDGTQPKASTNVQVVKDSDNGGDNGSGGSNSGSGRW
;
A
#
# COMPACT_ATOMS: atom_id res chain seq x y z
N MET A 1 94.41 2.90 -19.06
CA MET A 1 94.59 3.07 -20.52
C MET A 1 93.21 3.31 -21.14
N ARG A 2 93.00 4.45 -21.84
CA ARG A 2 91.81 4.89 -22.66
C ARG A 2 90.44 5.01 -21.92
N ARG A 3 89.90 6.20 -21.61
CA ARG A 3 89.12 7.18 -22.45
C ARG A 3 87.95 6.48 -23.19
N THR A 4 86.65 6.82 -23.03
CA THR A 4 85.89 8.07 -23.34
C THR A 4 84.40 7.86 -22.89
N LYS A 5 83.73 8.74 -22.11
CA LYS A 5 82.93 9.97 -22.39
C LYS A 5 81.40 9.79 -22.68
N LEU A 6 80.60 10.57 -21.92
CA LEU A 6 79.23 11.13 -22.12
C LEU A 6 78.01 10.18 -22.06
N ALA A 7 76.82 10.49 -21.50
CA ALA A 7 76.15 11.73 -21.04
C ALA A 7 75.03 11.39 -20.00
N SER A 8 74.88 12.12 -18.89
CA SER A 8 73.84 13.13 -18.57
C SER A 8 72.36 12.67 -18.35
N LYS A 9 71.92 12.83 -17.08
CA LYS A 9 70.60 13.26 -16.54
C LYS A 9 69.34 12.41 -16.81
N PHE A 10 68.74 11.90 -15.72
CA PHE A 10 67.46 12.36 -15.11
C PHE A 10 67.08 11.40 -13.98
N LEU A 11 67.01 11.90 -12.74
CA LEU A 11 66.58 11.14 -11.57
C LEU A 11 65.05 11.21 -11.51
N LEU A 12 64.38 10.11 -11.86
CA LEU A 12 62.95 9.90 -11.67
C LEU A 12 62.70 9.53 -10.19
N VAL A 13 61.89 10.30 -9.48
CA VAL A 13 61.32 9.90 -8.17
C VAL A 13 59.91 9.37 -8.44
N PRO A 14 59.57 8.11 -8.14
CA PRO A 14 58.21 7.62 -8.29
C PRO A 14 57.39 8.00 -7.05
N LEU A 15 56.23 8.63 -7.30
CA LEU A 15 55.20 8.91 -6.30
C LEU A 15 54.47 7.59 -5.99
N LEU A 16 54.54 7.18 -4.73
CA LEU A 16 53.97 5.95 -4.19
C LEU A 16 52.44 6.03 -4.22
N LEU A 17 51.82 5.32 -5.16
CA LEU A 17 50.37 5.11 -5.24
C LEU A 17 50.01 3.94 -4.28
N LEU A 18 49.42 4.23 -3.12
CA LEU A 18 48.80 3.18 -2.29
C LEU A 18 47.54 2.67 -3.00
N LEU A 19 47.65 1.48 -3.61
CA LEU A 19 46.50 0.67 -4.03
C LEU A 19 45.79 0.13 -2.78
N LEU A 20 44.72 0.79 -2.37
CA LEU A 20 43.67 0.16 -1.55
C LEU A 20 42.71 -0.55 -2.51
N MET A 21 42.81 -1.88 -2.57
CA MET A 21 41.83 -2.72 -3.25
C MET A 21 40.50 -2.63 -2.49
N PRO A 22 39.36 -2.32 -3.14
CA PRO A 22 38.06 -2.45 -2.50
C PRO A 22 37.71 -3.94 -2.42
N THR A 23 37.66 -4.48 -1.22
CA THR A 23 36.97 -5.75 -0.96
C THR A 23 35.49 -5.51 -1.19
N GLU A 24 34.90 -6.20 -2.16
CA GLU A 24 33.44 -6.28 -2.31
C GLU A 24 32.84 -7.01 -1.12
N THR A 25 32.53 -6.25 -0.07
CA THR A 25 31.53 -6.65 0.91
C THR A 25 30.21 -6.06 0.47
N ASN A 26 29.17 -6.89 0.33
CA ASN A 26 27.78 -6.43 0.23
C ASN A 26 27.53 -5.41 1.35
N ALA A 27 27.54 -4.12 0.99
CA ALA A 27 27.51 -3.05 1.96
C ALA A 27 26.14 -3.03 2.65
N ALA A 28 26.14 -3.28 3.95
CA ALA A 28 25.06 -2.83 4.80
C ALA A 28 24.83 -1.33 4.51
N ALA A 29 23.57 -0.91 4.33
CA ALA A 29 23.24 0.48 4.02
C ALA A 29 24.00 1.43 4.95
N GLY A 30 24.90 2.24 4.38
CA GLY A 30 25.75 3.16 5.15
C GLY A 30 24.91 4.17 5.93
N LYS A 31 25.40 4.56 7.12
CA LYS A 31 24.79 5.66 7.88
C LYS A 31 24.84 6.98 7.09
N PRO A 32 23.83 7.87 7.23
CA PRO A 32 23.84 9.19 6.62
C PRO A 32 25.12 9.97 6.90
N ALA A 33 25.81 10.39 5.85
CA ALA A 33 27.06 11.13 5.91
C ALA A 33 27.20 12.09 4.72
N VAL A 34 28.12 13.05 4.85
CA VAL A 34 28.40 14.03 3.79
C VAL A 34 29.89 14.03 3.50
N ASN A 35 30.26 13.74 2.26
CA ASN A 35 31.59 13.96 1.72
C ASN A 35 31.67 15.31 1.01
N PHE A 36 32.89 15.84 0.84
CA PHE A 36 33.08 17.06 0.07
C PHE A 36 34.42 17.12 -0.64
N THR A 37 34.45 17.87 -1.73
CA THR A 37 35.65 18.21 -2.48
C THR A 37 35.62 19.69 -2.84
N VAL A 38 36.79 20.31 -2.97
CA VAL A 38 36.93 21.69 -3.43
C VAL A 38 37.99 21.74 -4.51
N THR A 39 37.62 22.29 -5.67
CA THR A 39 38.49 22.38 -6.84
C THR A 39 38.42 23.79 -7.42
N PRO A 40 39.52 24.38 -7.88
CA PRO A 40 39.45 25.66 -8.59
C PRO A 40 38.71 25.47 -9.92
N SER A 41 37.85 26.41 -10.30
CA SER A 41 37.19 26.40 -11.61
C SER A 41 38.21 26.47 -12.74
N GLN A 42 39.31 27.18 -12.49
CA GLN A 42 40.50 27.20 -13.33
C GLN A 42 41.74 27.31 -12.43
N GLY A 43 42.72 26.41 -12.61
CA GLY A 43 43.91 26.37 -11.76
C GLY A 43 44.87 27.55 -11.95
N VAL A 44 44.83 28.19 -13.12
CA VAL A 44 45.67 29.36 -13.47
C VAL A 44 44.77 30.44 -14.05
N ILE A 45 44.82 31.65 -13.47
CA ILE A 45 44.04 32.80 -13.93
C ILE A 45 44.96 34.00 -14.22
N VAL A 46 44.50 34.89 -15.09
CA VAL A 46 45.24 36.10 -15.47
C VAL A 46 44.91 37.27 -14.56
N LYS A 47 45.91 38.09 -14.23
CA LYS A 47 45.71 39.42 -13.68
C LYS A 47 45.62 40.47 -14.80
N PRO A 48 44.47 41.15 -15.00
CA PRO A 48 44.38 42.25 -15.94
C PRO A 48 45.29 43.42 -15.52
N SER A 49 45.93 44.09 -16.49
CA SER A 49 46.93 45.13 -16.25
C SER A 49 46.41 46.32 -15.43
N ASN A 50 45.11 46.65 -15.59
CA ASN A 50 44.42 47.72 -14.86
C ASN A 50 43.24 47.19 -14.03
N GLY A 51 43.27 45.91 -13.65
CA GLY A 51 42.13 45.26 -12.99
C GLY A 51 42.51 44.26 -11.91
N ILE A 52 41.46 43.68 -11.32
CA ILE A 52 41.55 42.56 -10.38
C ILE A 52 41.36 41.25 -11.15
N ALA A 53 42.14 40.22 -10.82
CA ALA A 53 41.93 38.90 -11.39
C ALA A 53 40.64 38.30 -10.81
N GLN A 54 39.93 37.51 -11.61
CA GLN A 54 38.72 36.81 -11.20
C GLN A 54 38.95 35.30 -11.33
N GLY A 55 38.58 34.57 -10.29
CA GLY A 55 38.62 33.11 -10.27
C GLY A 55 37.57 32.57 -9.32
N SER A 56 37.38 31.26 -9.28
CA SER A 56 36.35 30.64 -8.44
C SER A 56 36.84 29.33 -7.82
N LEU A 57 36.29 29.00 -6.66
CA LEU A 57 36.39 27.68 -6.05
C LEU A 57 35.06 26.97 -6.18
N ASP A 58 35.08 25.75 -6.69
CA ASP A 58 33.90 24.91 -6.82
C ASP A 58 33.88 23.85 -5.73
N VAL A 59 32.92 23.98 -4.82
CA VAL A 59 32.65 23.06 -3.73
C VAL A 59 31.61 22.05 -4.18
N ARG A 60 31.91 20.75 -4.03
CA ARG A 60 30.96 19.67 -4.27
C ARG A 60 30.71 18.92 -2.97
N LEU A 61 29.45 18.84 -2.54
CA LEU A 61 28.99 18.02 -1.43
C LEU A 61 28.38 16.74 -1.98
N THR A 62 28.75 15.60 -1.41
CA THR A 62 28.28 14.26 -1.83
C THR A 62 27.64 13.57 -0.64
N PRO A 63 26.30 13.60 -0.54
CA PRO A 63 25.57 12.87 0.48
C PRO A 63 25.65 11.36 0.26
N GLU A 64 25.77 10.59 1.33
CA GLU A 64 25.86 9.12 1.30
C GLU A 64 25.02 8.51 2.43
N GLY A 65 24.51 7.30 2.23
CA GLY A 65 23.69 6.59 3.21
C GLY A 65 22.22 6.99 3.19
N LYS A 66 21.42 6.34 4.05
CA LYS A 66 19.95 6.52 4.12
C LYS A 66 19.48 6.77 5.55
N ALA A 67 18.51 7.66 5.73
CA ALA A 67 17.85 7.79 7.03
C ALA A 67 16.89 6.62 7.23
N THR A 68 16.95 5.93 8.37
CA THR A 68 16.07 4.76 8.64
C THR A 68 14.88 5.10 9.53
N ASN A 69 14.93 6.23 10.25
CA ASN A 69 13.94 6.62 11.24
C ASN A 69 13.40 8.01 10.93
N ALA A 70 12.11 8.22 11.21
CA ALA A 70 11.38 9.45 10.93
C ALA A 70 11.63 10.59 11.96
N ASN A 71 12.61 10.44 12.86
CA ASN A 71 12.76 11.37 13.96
C ASN A 71 13.40 12.68 13.48
N ARG A 72 12.54 13.60 13.02
CA ARG A 72 12.93 14.97 12.69
C ARG A 72 13.08 15.79 13.97
N SER A 73 13.99 16.76 13.95
CA SER A 73 14.11 17.74 15.02
C SER A 73 12.82 18.58 15.15
N PRO A 74 12.48 19.06 16.37
CA PRO A 74 11.46 20.10 16.55
C PRO A 74 11.73 21.32 15.69
N ILE A 75 10.70 22.09 15.36
CA ILE A 75 10.86 23.31 14.55
C ILE A 75 10.27 24.53 15.24
N ASP A 76 10.91 25.66 14.99
CA ASP A 76 10.39 26.98 15.32
C ASP A 76 10.14 27.74 14.02
N VAL A 77 8.89 28.11 13.78
CA VAL A 77 8.48 28.83 12.57
C VAL A 77 7.89 30.18 12.95
N VAL A 78 8.39 31.27 12.37
CA VAL A 78 7.74 32.58 12.42
C VAL A 78 7.20 32.92 11.04
N PHE A 79 5.88 33.08 10.95
CA PHE A 79 5.23 33.65 9.79
C PHE A 79 5.35 35.18 9.85
N VAL A 80 6.00 35.77 8.84
CA VAL A 80 6.15 37.22 8.70
C VAL A 80 5.27 37.66 7.55
N PHE A 81 4.23 38.42 7.87
CA PHE A 81 3.08 38.63 6.99
C PHE A 81 2.93 40.10 6.62
N ASP A 82 3.13 40.38 5.34
CA ASP A 82 3.00 41.70 4.77
C ASP A 82 1.53 42.12 4.67
N LYS A 83 1.20 43.22 5.34
CA LYS A 83 -0.09 43.91 5.28
C LYS A 83 0.07 45.35 4.80
N SER A 84 1.07 45.63 3.97
CA SER A 84 1.25 46.90 3.29
C SER A 84 0.09 47.23 2.35
N GLY A 85 -0.03 48.50 1.97
CA GLY A 85 -1.06 48.95 1.04
C GLY A 85 -0.92 48.37 -0.38
N SER A 86 0.29 47.97 -0.80
CA SER A 86 0.56 47.37 -2.12
C SER A 86 0.00 45.94 -2.23
N MET A 87 -0.09 45.21 -1.12
CA MET A 87 -0.75 43.90 -1.04
C MET A 87 -2.25 43.97 -1.38
N ASN A 88 -2.89 45.13 -1.28
CA ASN A 88 -4.29 45.34 -1.65
C ASN A 88 -4.43 46.31 -2.85
N GLU A 89 -3.32 46.82 -3.37
CA GLU A 89 -3.24 47.97 -4.29
C GLU A 89 -4.19 49.11 -3.88
N SER A 90 -4.27 49.40 -2.57
CA SER A 90 -5.23 50.36 -2.01
C SER A 90 -6.71 50.11 -2.42
N GLY A 91 -7.10 48.84 -2.56
CA GLY A 91 -8.45 48.38 -2.91
C GLY A 91 -8.67 48.13 -4.40
N ARG A 92 -7.67 48.32 -5.27
CA ARG A 92 -7.81 48.08 -6.73
C ARG A 92 -7.57 46.63 -7.12
N ASN A 93 -6.79 45.89 -6.34
CA ASN A 93 -6.47 44.49 -6.55
C ASN A 93 -6.42 43.74 -5.21
N PRO A 94 -7.59 43.47 -4.60
CA PRO A 94 -7.67 42.79 -3.31
C PRO A 94 -7.17 41.34 -3.34
N TYR A 95 -6.95 40.78 -4.53
CA TYR A 95 -6.62 39.38 -4.70
C TYR A 95 -5.25 39.00 -4.14
N LYS A 96 -4.25 39.89 -4.12
CA LYS A 96 -2.92 39.59 -3.52
C LYS A 96 -3.03 39.35 -2.01
N PHE A 97 -3.67 40.26 -1.29
CA PHE A 97 -3.86 40.15 0.15
C PHE A 97 -4.77 38.97 0.54
N GLU A 98 -5.87 38.75 -0.19
CA GLU A 98 -6.73 37.59 0.04
C GLU A 98 -6.01 36.27 -0.28
N SER A 99 -5.18 36.24 -1.32
CA SER A 99 -4.31 35.08 -1.61
C SER A 99 -3.32 34.83 -0.48
N ALA A 100 -2.73 35.88 0.11
CA ALA A 100 -1.86 35.74 1.27
C ALA A 100 -2.60 35.19 2.50
N LYS A 101 -3.84 35.62 2.76
CA LYS A 101 -4.67 35.06 3.84
C LYS A 101 -5.00 33.57 3.60
N ASN A 102 -5.38 33.21 2.38
CA ASN A 102 -5.64 31.82 1.99
C ASN A 102 -4.37 30.97 2.15
N ALA A 103 -3.22 31.53 1.80
CA ALA A 103 -1.92 30.91 2.01
C ALA A 103 -1.60 30.65 3.48
N MET A 104 -1.91 31.59 4.36
CA MET A 104 -1.77 31.36 5.79
C MET A 104 -2.69 30.23 6.28
N TYR A 105 -3.94 30.21 5.81
CA TYR A 105 -4.91 29.17 6.16
C TYR A 105 -4.43 27.78 5.74
N ASP A 106 -3.92 27.63 4.52
CA ASP A 106 -3.39 26.37 4.02
C ASP A 106 -2.14 25.93 4.77
N ALA A 107 -1.22 26.86 5.06
CA ALA A 107 -0.05 26.59 5.89
C ALA A 107 -0.47 26.03 7.26
N VAL A 108 -1.40 26.70 7.94
CA VAL A 108 -1.95 26.29 9.22
C VAL A 108 -2.59 24.90 9.14
N LYS A 109 -3.39 24.63 8.10
CA LYS A 109 -4.02 23.32 7.88
C LYS A 109 -2.96 22.21 7.72
N ILE A 110 -1.91 22.46 6.95
CA ILE A 110 -0.84 21.50 6.68
C ILE A 110 -0.02 21.21 7.95
N PHE A 111 0.46 22.23 8.66
CA PHE A 111 1.20 22.02 9.91
C PHE A 111 0.34 21.46 11.04
N SER A 112 -0.98 21.71 10.99
CA SER A 112 -1.90 21.12 11.96
C SER A 112 -2.18 19.64 11.70
N ALA A 113 -1.90 19.07 10.52
CA ALA A 113 -2.29 17.70 10.19
C ALA A 113 -1.63 16.67 11.11
N ASP A 114 -0.30 16.73 11.27
CA ASP A 114 0.50 15.88 12.15
C ASP A 114 1.67 16.66 12.80
N PRO A 115 1.38 17.55 13.76
CA PRO A 115 2.41 18.37 14.39
C PRO A 115 3.25 17.53 15.36
N ASN A 116 4.55 17.80 15.40
CA ASN A 116 5.37 17.35 16.51
C ASN A 116 4.98 18.19 17.75
N ILE A 117 4.86 17.55 18.91
CA ILE A 117 4.43 18.20 20.15
C ILE A 117 5.36 19.33 20.62
N TYR A 118 6.59 19.38 20.09
CA TYR A 118 7.60 20.39 20.36
C TYR A 118 7.70 21.47 19.28
N ASP A 119 6.90 21.41 18.22
CA ASP A 119 6.86 22.46 17.21
C ASP A 119 6.23 23.73 17.77
N ARG A 120 6.78 24.89 17.40
CA ARG A 120 6.31 26.19 17.90
C ARG A 120 6.16 27.16 16.74
N PHE A 121 5.04 27.89 16.74
CA PHE A 121 4.69 28.82 15.68
C PHE A 121 4.50 30.24 16.25
N GLY A 122 4.98 31.22 15.50
CA GLY A 122 4.85 32.65 15.79
C GLY A 122 4.37 33.40 14.56
N PHE A 123 3.86 34.62 14.77
CA PHE A 123 3.30 35.45 13.70
C PHE A 123 3.67 36.92 13.91
N VAL A 124 4.20 37.56 12.87
CA VAL A 124 4.61 38.96 12.85
C VAL A 124 3.97 39.64 11.64
N PRO A 125 2.83 40.33 11.82
CA PRO A 125 2.26 41.19 10.78
C PRO A 125 3.01 42.53 10.72
N PHE A 126 3.23 43.05 9.51
CA PHE A 126 3.94 44.31 9.31
C PHE A 126 3.45 45.12 8.11
N ASP A 127 3.61 46.44 8.18
CA ASP A 127 3.41 47.40 7.10
C ASP A 127 4.60 48.38 7.03
N SER A 128 4.39 49.69 7.22
CA SER A 128 5.47 50.65 7.47
C SER A 128 6.23 50.31 8.75
N ASP A 129 5.54 49.71 9.72
CA ASP A 129 6.06 49.30 11.03
C ASP A 129 5.54 47.91 11.41
N ILE A 130 5.98 47.41 12.58
CA ILE A 130 5.47 46.17 13.15
C ILE A 130 4.10 46.41 13.81
N ASP A 131 3.12 45.58 13.47
CA ASP A 131 1.82 45.60 14.13
C ASP A 131 1.88 44.80 15.45
N GLU A 132 2.48 45.43 16.46
CA GLU A 132 2.70 44.85 17.80
C GLU A 132 1.41 44.35 18.46
N SER A 133 0.24 44.88 18.06
CA SER A 133 -1.07 44.48 18.62
C SER A 133 -1.54 43.12 18.14
N ASN A 134 -1.06 42.67 16.97
CA ASN A 134 -1.47 41.43 16.32
C ASN A 134 -0.37 40.36 16.26
N ILE A 135 0.76 40.57 16.97
CA ILE A 135 1.82 39.56 17.08
C ILE A 135 1.32 38.35 17.86
N VAL A 136 1.55 37.15 17.30
CA VAL A 136 1.40 35.89 18.04
C VAL A 136 2.78 35.39 18.44
N LYS A 137 3.04 35.35 19.75
CA LYS A 137 4.30 34.82 20.31
C LYS A 137 4.27 33.29 20.35
N PHE A 138 5.46 32.69 20.44
CA PHE A 138 5.56 31.26 20.74
C PHE A 138 4.84 30.93 22.05
N PRO A 139 4.11 29.81 22.11
CA PRO A 139 3.43 29.40 23.33
C PRO A 139 4.43 29.18 24.46
N SER A 140 4.15 29.75 25.64
CA SER A 140 4.97 29.61 26.86
C SER A 140 4.67 28.35 27.67
N SER A 141 3.76 27.50 27.19
CA SER A 141 3.25 26.32 27.90
C SER A 141 4.36 25.29 28.18
N SER A 142 4.48 24.86 29.44
CA SER A 142 5.29 23.70 29.85
C SER A 142 4.66 22.35 29.45
N ILE A 143 3.41 22.37 28.97
CA ILE A 143 2.67 21.19 28.52
C ILE A 143 2.77 21.10 27.00
N TYR A 144 3.54 20.12 26.52
CA TYR A 144 3.70 19.80 25.10
C TYR A 144 2.61 18.82 24.66
N SER A 145 1.72 19.26 23.77
CA SER A 145 0.69 18.40 23.19
C SER A 145 0.36 18.83 21.76
N GLN A 146 -0.05 17.87 20.92
CA GLN A 146 -0.49 18.18 19.56
C GLN A 146 -1.66 19.17 19.55
N LYS A 147 -2.55 19.10 20.57
CA LYS A 147 -3.66 20.03 20.71
C LYS A 147 -3.17 21.48 20.87
N ASN A 148 -2.17 21.71 21.72
CA ASN A 148 -1.65 23.07 21.96
C ASN A 148 -1.02 23.68 20.70
N VAL A 149 -0.33 22.85 19.90
CA VAL A 149 0.22 23.29 18.61
C VAL A 149 -0.91 23.68 17.65
N ARG A 150 -1.95 22.84 17.52
CA ARG A 150 -3.14 23.11 16.68
C ARG A 150 -3.90 24.36 17.12
N ASP A 151 -4.08 24.57 18.43
CA ASP A 151 -4.74 25.74 18.99
C ASP A 151 -3.96 27.03 18.66
N ASN A 152 -2.63 27.01 18.80
CA ASN A 152 -1.77 28.17 18.47
C ASN A 152 -1.80 28.50 16.97
N LEU A 153 -1.70 27.48 16.10
CA LEU A 153 -1.84 27.65 14.66
C LEU A 153 -3.23 28.22 14.28
N SER A 154 -4.29 27.74 14.93
CA SER A 154 -5.65 28.26 14.72
C SER A 154 -5.76 29.73 15.13
N TYR A 155 -5.10 30.14 16.22
CA TYR A 155 -5.05 31.54 16.65
C TYR A 155 -4.29 32.44 15.66
N ILE A 156 -3.21 31.95 15.06
CA ILE A 156 -2.48 32.62 13.98
C ILE A 156 -3.40 32.83 12.76
N SER A 157 -4.09 31.78 12.32
CA SER A 157 -5.03 31.86 11.20
C SER A 157 -6.13 32.89 11.46
N ASN A 158 -6.79 32.82 12.63
CA ASN A 158 -7.85 33.75 13.01
C ASN A 158 -7.36 35.21 13.08
N THR A 159 -6.14 35.42 13.58
CA THR A 159 -5.54 36.76 13.64
C THR A 159 -5.31 37.30 12.23
N THR A 160 -4.79 36.48 11.32
CA THR A 160 -4.50 36.85 9.92
C THR A 160 -5.75 37.30 9.17
N PHE A 161 -6.88 36.60 9.33
CA PHE A 161 -8.13 36.97 8.63
C PHE A 161 -8.73 38.32 9.05
N ARG A 162 -8.38 38.84 10.24
CA ARG A 162 -8.85 40.15 10.73
C ARG A 162 -7.99 41.31 10.27
N LEU A 163 -6.84 41.04 9.65
CA LEU A 163 -5.92 42.10 9.20
C LEU A 163 -6.48 42.82 7.98
N ASN A 164 -6.08 44.09 7.87
CA ASN A 164 -6.33 44.96 6.73
C ASN A 164 -4.99 45.44 6.18
N ALA A 165 -4.91 45.57 4.85
CA ALA A 165 -3.70 45.98 4.15
C ALA A 165 -3.65 47.51 3.96
N LEU A 166 -2.67 48.18 4.60
CA LEU A 166 -2.44 49.62 4.62
C LEU A 166 -0.97 49.91 4.92
N GLY A 167 -0.47 51.10 4.53
CA GLY A 167 0.89 51.53 4.86
C GLY A 167 1.96 51.14 3.83
N GLY A 168 3.22 51.39 4.17
CA GLY A 168 4.39 50.99 3.40
C GLY A 168 4.82 49.56 3.71
N THR A 169 6.06 49.22 3.36
CA THR A 169 6.56 47.85 3.33
C THR A 169 7.93 47.76 4.00
N ASN A 170 7.97 47.35 5.26
CA ASN A 170 9.16 47.33 6.10
C ASN A 170 9.70 45.92 6.37
N TYR A 171 10.64 45.49 5.53
CA TYR A 171 11.27 44.17 5.66
C TYR A 171 12.28 44.12 6.82
N THR A 172 12.96 45.23 7.09
CA THR A 172 14.11 45.23 8.01
C THR A 172 13.66 44.94 9.43
N GLN A 173 12.69 45.72 9.94
CA GLN A 173 12.20 45.57 11.30
C GLN A 173 11.42 44.26 11.48
N SER A 174 10.74 43.78 10.43
CA SER A 174 9.93 42.56 10.50
C SER A 174 10.78 41.30 10.59
N LEU A 175 11.85 41.24 9.80
CA LEU A 175 12.87 40.19 9.91
C LEU A 175 13.61 40.26 11.24
N GLN A 176 13.97 41.46 11.73
CA GLN A 176 14.57 41.66 13.07
C GLN A 176 13.69 41.12 14.19
N LYS A 177 12.39 41.40 14.15
CA LYS A 177 11.43 40.93 15.15
C LYS A 177 11.31 39.41 15.13
N ALA A 178 11.18 38.83 13.94
CA ALA A 178 11.11 37.37 13.77
C ALA A 178 12.40 36.68 14.24
N SER A 179 13.56 37.22 13.87
CA SER A 179 14.90 36.81 14.32
C SER A 179 14.98 36.78 15.85
N SER A 180 14.55 37.86 16.50
CA SER A 180 14.52 37.97 17.97
C SER A 180 13.59 36.95 18.63
N MET A 181 12.43 36.68 18.03
CA MET A 181 11.51 35.64 18.53
C MET A 181 12.15 34.24 18.45
N LEU A 182 12.81 33.92 17.33
CA LEU A 182 13.50 32.66 17.09
C LEU A 182 14.75 32.50 17.97
N ALA A 183 15.42 33.59 18.33
CA ALA A 183 16.54 33.57 19.27
C ALA A 183 16.11 33.14 20.68
N LEU A 184 14.92 33.57 21.13
CA LEU A 184 14.30 33.13 22.40
C LEU A 184 13.70 31.72 22.31
N GLY A 185 13.88 31.06 21.18
CA GLY A 185 13.25 29.79 20.88
C GLY A 185 13.90 28.55 21.48
N ASN A 186 13.53 27.38 20.98
CA ASN A 186 14.08 26.11 21.42
C ASN A 186 15.48 25.99 20.79
N SER A 187 16.52 25.88 21.60
CA SER A 187 17.91 25.81 21.13
C SER A 187 18.19 24.58 20.26
N ASN A 188 17.37 23.54 20.39
CA ASN A 188 17.50 22.29 19.64
C ASN A 188 16.55 22.23 18.43
N ALA A 189 15.76 23.28 18.21
CA ALA A 189 14.83 23.34 17.08
C ALA A 189 15.49 24.02 15.86
N SER A 190 15.17 23.51 14.67
CA SER A 190 15.50 24.22 13.43
C SER A 190 14.60 25.46 13.30
N LYS A 191 15.18 26.58 12.87
CA LYS A 191 14.52 27.90 12.90
C LYS A 191 14.19 28.39 11.49
N TYR A 192 12.94 28.77 11.29
CA TYR A 192 12.40 29.13 9.98
C TYR A 192 11.61 30.44 10.05
N ILE A 193 11.76 31.28 9.02
CA ILE A 193 10.93 32.43 8.74
C ILE A 193 10.20 32.18 7.42
N PHE A 194 8.87 32.25 7.43
CA PHE A 194 8.06 32.24 6.22
C PHE A 194 7.63 33.67 5.92
N PHE A 195 8.26 34.25 4.91
CA PHE A 195 8.17 35.67 4.58
C PHE A 195 7.21 35.88 3.41
N MET A 196 6.01 36.39 3.71
CA MET A 196 4.89 36.50 2.78
C MET A 196 4.71 37.95 2.37
N THR A 197 4.99 38.31 1.11
CA THR A 197 5.07 39.70 0.65
C THR A 197 4.88 39.82 -0.87
N ASP A 198 4.67 41.02 -1.40
CA ASP A 198 4.67 41.33 -2.83
C ASP A 198 6.03 41.81 -3.36
N GLY A 199 7.10 41.79 -2.56
CA GLY A 199 8.48 41.91 -3.06
C GLY A 199 9.07 43.32 -3.13
N GLU A 200 8.34 44.38 -2.76
CA GLU A 200 8.79 45.78 -2.91
C GLU A 200 8.94 46.51 -1.55
N PRO A 201 10.11 46.47 -0.90
CA PRO A 201 10.33 47.20 0.34
C PRO A 201 10.40 48.71 0.12
N THR A 202 9.59 49.46 0.87
CA THR A 202 9.49 50.93 0.76
C THR A 202 9.93 51.66 2.03
N VAL A 203 10.10 50.94 3.14
CA VAL A 203 10.49 51.52 4.43
C VAL A 203 11.61 50.69 5.04
N SER A 204 12.59 51.35 5.65
CA SER A 204 13.53 50.68 6.56
C SER A 204 14.10 51.67 7.57
N THR A 205 14.36 51.18 8.77
CA THR A 205 15.07 51.91 9.81
C THR A 205 16.35 51.17 10.20
N ALA A 206 17.46 51.87 10.34
CA ALA A 206 18.71 51.29 10.85
C ALA A 206 19.56 52.32 11.59
N THR A 207 20.48 51.82 12.42
CA THR A 207 21.52 52.66 13.03
C THR A 207 22.65 52.91 12.04
N GLU A 208 22.85 54.17 11.68
CA GLU A 208 23.95 54.64 10.81
C GLU A 208 24.86 55.61 11.54
N ASN A 209 26.13 55.64 11.15
CA ASN A 209 27.06 56.64 11.63
C ASN A 209 26.89 57.95 10.85
N ILE A 210 26.36 58.99 11.51
CA ILE A 210 26.22 60.33 10.96
C ILE A 210 27.04 61.29 11.82
N ASN A 211 28.02 61.97 11.22
CA ASN A 211 28.88 62.93 11.90
C ASN A 211 29.56 62.32 13.15
N ASN A 212 30.12 61.11 13.02
CA ASN A 212 30.77 60.36 14.11
C ASN A 212 29.85 60.02 15.30
N ARG A 213 28.53 59.95 15.08
CA ARG A 213 27.57 59.47 16.08
C ARG A 213 26.62 58.48 15.44
N ASP A 214 26.30 57.43 16.18
CA ASP A 214 25.31 56.45 15.77
C ASP A 214 23.92 57.04 15.95
N ARG A 215 23.15 57.08 14.86
CA ARG A 215 21.81 57.65 14.79
C ARG A 215 20.87 56.64 14.16
N GLU A 216 19.65 56.58 14.65
CA GLU A 216 18.58 55.86 13.97
C GLU A 216 18.12 56.68 12.75
N VAL A 217 18.13 56.03 11.59
CA VAL A 217 17.82 56.62 10.30
C VAL A 217 16.73 55.80 9.63
N THR A 218 15.64 56.46 9.24
CA THR A 218 14.55 55.87 8.50
C THR A 218 14.57 56.35 7.06
N TYR A 219 14.55 55.43 6.11
CA TYR A 219 14.32 55.70 4.69
C TYR A 219 12.89 55.35 4.34
N THR A 220 12.22 56.21 3.58
CA THR A 220 10.84 56.00 3.14
C THR A 220 10.71 56.36 1.67
N ILE A 221 10.12 55.46 0.89
CA ILE A 221 9.72 55.66 -0.50
C ILE A 221 8.20 55.83 -0.53
N TYR A 222 7.72 56.87 -1.20
CA TYR A 222 6.29 57.17 -1.33
C TYR A 222 5.77 56.77 -2.72
N THR A 223 4.45 56.60 -2.81
CA THR A 223 3.75 56.17 -4.05
C THR A 223 3.88 57.12 -5.24
N ASN A 224 4.31 58.35 -5.02
CA ASN A 224 4.63 59.34 -6.05
C ASN A 224 6.11 59.30 -6.49
N ASN A 225 6.84 58.23 -6.14
CA ASN A 225 8.27 58.02 -6.43
C ASN A 225 9.21 59.07 -5.81
N THR A 226 8.79 59.79 -4.77
CA THR A 226 9.70 60.59 -3.93
C THR A 226 10.22 59.76 -2.77
N ALA A 227 11.39 60.13 -2.25
CA ALA A 227 11.98 59.45 -1.11
C ALA A 227 12.55 60.41 -0.08
N THR A 228 12.49 60.00 1.18
CA THR A 228 12.99 60.77 2.33
C THR A 228 13.94 59.95 3.19
N ARG A 229 14.84 60.67 3.85
CA ARG A 229 15.69 60.18 4.93
C ARG A 229 15.37 60.98 6.19
N THR A 230 14.95 60.29 7.24
CA THR A 230 14.58 60.90 8.52
C THR A 230 15.52 60.45 9.62
N TYR A 231 16.08 61.39 10.40
CA TYR A 231 16.83 61.09 11.62
C TYR A 231 16.67 62.21 12.65
N GLN A 232 16.43 61.88 13.92
CA GLN A 232 16.21 62.86 15.00
C GLN A 232 15.15 63.94 14.70
N GLY A 233 14.08 63.59 13.98
CA GLY A 233 13.04 64.54 13.57
C GLY A 233 13.39 65.42 12.36
N TYR A 234 14.63 65.35 11.84
CA TYR A 234 15.00 65.98 10.57
C TYR A 234 14.56 65.08 9.42
N ASN A 235 13.66 65.56 8.57
CA ASN A 235 13.23 64.89 7.35
C ASN A 235 13.86 65.58 6.14
N ARG A 236 14.62 64.83 5.32
CA ARG A 236 15.31 65.34 4.14
C ARG A 236 14.90 64.53 2.90
N ASN A 237 14.52 65.22 1.83
CA ASN A 237 14.33 64.59 0.51
C ASN A 237 15.66 64.07 -0.04
N ILE A 238 15.65 62.86 -0.58
CA ILE A 238 16.80 62.20 -1.20
C ILE A 238 16.42 61.62 -2.57
N TYR A 239 17.41 61.20 -3.34
CA TYR A 239 17.14 60.51 -4.61
C TYR A 239 16.54 59.12 -4.35
N LEU A 240 15.58 58.72 -5.18
CA LEU A 240 14.91 57.42 -5.08
C LEU A 240 15.91 56.25 -5.06
N ASN A 241 16.86 56.25 -6.00
CA ASN A 241 17.89 55.20 -6.09
C ASN A 241 18.77 55.13 -4.82
N ASP A 242 19.00 56.26 -4.13
CA ASP A 242 19.73 56.25 -2.87
C ASP A 242 18.89 55.61 -1.76
N ALA A 243 17.59 55.91 -1.69
CA ALA A 243 16.68 55.29 -0.74
C ALA A 243 16.58 53.78 -0.96
N GLU A 244 16.35 53.35 -2.20
CA GLU A 244 16.29 51.93 -2.58
C GLU A 244 17.58 51.19 -2.22
N ARG A 245 18.74 51.78 -2.53
CA ARG A 245 20.05 51.21 -2.20
C ARG A 245 20.24 51.03 -0.69
N ASN A 246 19.89 52.03 0.11
CA ASN A 246 20.04 51.94 1.58
C ASN A 246 19.03 50.96 2.19
N ILE A 247 17.77 50.96 1.73
CA ILE A 247 16.74 49.99 2.16
C ILE A 247 17.21 48.57 1.88
N LYS A 248 17.68 48.29 0.66
CA LYS A 248 18.20 46.97 0.29
C LYS A 248 19.45 46.60 1.12
N ALA A 249 20.34 47.55 1.40
CA ALA A 249 21.51 47.30 2.25
C ALA A 249 21.12 46.95 3.70
N HIS A 250 20.10 47.60 4.26
CA HIS A 250 19.58 47.26 5.60
C HIS A 250 19.01 45.84 5.65
N ILE A 251 18.23 45.46 4.63
CA ILE A 251 17.64 44.12 4.51
C ILE A 251 18.75 43.07 4.36
N GLN A 252 19.76 43.33 3.53
CA GLN A 252 20.90 42.43 3.35
C GLN A 252 21.63 42.17 4.67
N LYS A 253 21.89 43.22 5.46
CA LYS A 253 22.52 43.09 6.78
C LYS A 253 21.68 42.22 7.74
N GLU A 254 20.36 42.35 7.70
CA GLU A 254 19.48 41.51 8.52
C GLU A 254 19.50 40.04 8.06
N VAL A 255 19.45 39.79 6.75
CA VAL A 255 19.54 38.42 6.20
C VAL A 255 20.89 37.75 6.49
N GLU A 256 21.97 38.53 6.52
CA GLU A 256 23.28 38.05 6.99
C GLU A 256 23.23 37.64 8.47
N SER A 257 22.55 38.41 9.31
CA SER A 257 22.30 38.07 10.73
C SER A 257 21.50 36.77 10.85
N LEU A 258 20.44 36.58 10.07
CA LEU A 258 19.67 35.33 10.03
C LEU A 258 20.57 34.13 9.70
N THR A 259 21.44 34.28 8.71
CA THR A 259 22.38 33.23 8.28
C THR A 259 23.36 32.84 9.39
N GLN A 260 23.88 33.84 10.12
CA GLN A 260 24.76 33.61 11.26
C GLN A 260 24.05 32.85 12.39
N GLN A 261 22.77 33.17 12.63
CA GLN A 261 21.91 32.52 13.63
C GLN A 261 21.31 31.17 13.18
N ASP A 262 21.64 30.70 11.97
CA ASP A 262 21.07 29.50 11.34
C ASP A 262 19.54 29.52 11.21
N ILE A 263 19.01 30.70 10.91
CA ILE A 263 17.59 30.92 10.61
C ILE A 263 17.40 30.89 9.08
N LYS A 264 16.50 30.03 8.62
CA LYS A 264 16.19 29.87 7.19
C LYS A 264 15.03 30.78 6.78
N LEU A 265 15.18 31.51 5.69
CA LEU A 265 14.18 32.45 5.17
C LEU A 265 13.51 31.88 3.90
N TYR A 266 12.27 31.41 4.02
CA TYR A 266 11.45 31.01 2.87
C TYR A 266 10.57 32.19 2.44
N SER A 267 10.85 32.80 1.29
CA SER A 267 10.03 33.89 0.76
C SER A 267 8.89 33.37 -0.12
N ILE A 268 7.70 33.93 0.06
CA ILE A 268 6.49 33.62 -0.70
C ILE A 268 5.98 34.93 -1.30
N GLY A 269 6.16 35.07 -2.62
CA GLY A 269 5.83 36.27 -3.37
C GLY A 269 4.38 36.28 -3.86
N PHE A 270 3.61 37.34 -3.62
CA PHE A 270 2.20 37.47 -4.04
C PHE A 270 2.01 38.53 -5.14
N GLY A 271 1.56 38.08 -6.32
CA GLY A 271 1.39 38.94 -7.50
C GLY A 271 2.00 38.29 -8.75
N ASN A 272 1.86 38.92 -9.90
CA ASN A 272 2.49 38.45 -11.14
C ASN A 272 3.96 38.91 -11.27
N ASN A 273 4.68 38.45 -12.30
CA ASN A 273 6.12 38.74 -12.49
C ASN A 273 6.46 40.23 -12.70
N LYS A 274 5.47 41.09 -12.90
CA LYS A 274 5.66 42.55 -12.98
C LYS A 274 5.39 43.25 -11.65
N GLU A 275 4.74 42.55 -10.72
CA GLU A 275 4.29 43.07 -9.43
C GLU A 275 5.15 42.57 -8.27
N VAL A 276 5.95 41.52 -8.49
CA VAL A 276 6.80 40.91 -7.47
C VAL A 276 8.23 40.73 -7.98
N ASP A 277 9.19 41.27 -7.24
CA ASP A 277 10.61 41.02 -7.49
C ASP A 277 11.05 39.67 -6.90
N MET A 278 10.65 38.59 -7.60
CA MET A 278 11.05 37.23 -7.22
C MET A 278 12.56 37.01 -7.29
N GLY A 279 13.27 37.75 -8.15
CA GLY A 279 14.73 37.69 -8.24
C GLY A 279 15.39 38.16 -6.95
N TYR A 280 14.91 39.28 -6.39
CA TYR A 280 15.35 39.80 -5.11
C TYR A 280 14.99 38.86 -3.96
N LEU A 281 13.74 38.41 -3.86
CA LEU A 281 13.31 37.47 -2.81
C LEU A 281 14.12 36.16 -2.83
N ASN A 282 14.41 35.63 -4.02
CA ASN A 282 15.25 34.45 -4.18
C ASN A 282 16.68 34.70 -3.70
N THR A 283 17.25 35.88 -3.98
CA THR A 283 18.58 36.28 -3.49
C THR A 283 18.62 36.29 -1.96
N LEU A 284 17.59 36.82 -1.29
CA LEU A 284 17.50 36.84 0.17
C LEU A 284 17.37 35.41 0.75
N SER A 285 16.47 34.60 0.18
CA SER A 285 16.22 33.23 0.65
C SER A 285 17.48 32.35 0.50
N LEU A 286 18.18 32.44 -0.63
CA LEU A 286 19.38 31.65 -0.92
C LEU A 286 20.54 31.92 0.04
N LYS A 287 20.72 33.17 0.50
CA LYS A 287 21.75 33.52 1.49
C LYS A 287 21.60 32.72 2.80
N THR A 288 20.37 32.40 3.17
CA THR A 288 20.06 31.58 4.37
C THR A 288 20.03 30.07 4.09
N GLY A 289 20.17 29.63 2.84
CA GLY A 289 20.04 28.24 2.42
C GLY A 289 18.61 27.77 2.10
N ALA A 290 17.66 28.70 2.01
CA ALA A 290 16.26 28.44 1.67
C ALA A 290 15.92 28.88 0.24
N THR A 291 14.63 28.83 -0.13
CA THR A 291 14.13 29.11 -1.48
C THR A 291 13.00 30.11 -1.46
N ALA A 292 12.88 30.93 -2.51
CA ALA A 292 11.70 31.75 -2.75
C ALA A 292 10.75 31.08 -3.75
N GLN A 293 9.45 31.21 -3.53
CA GLN A 293 8.42 30.71 -4.45
C GLN A 293 7.35 31.77 -4.65
N GLN A 294 6.80 31.85 -5.86
CA GLN A 294 5.72 32.77 -6.18
C GLN A 294 4.39 32.05 -5.98
N ALA A 295 3.49 32.66 -5.23
CA ALA A 295 2.16 32.14 -4.94
C ALA A 295 1.15 32.56 -6.01
N SER A 296 0.29 31.60 -6.37
CA SER A 296 -0.96 31.80 -7.10
C SER A 296 -2.07 31.04 -6.40
N THR A 297 -3.33 31.34 -6.73
CA THR A 297 -4.51 30.63 -6.17
C THR A 297 -4.38 29.11 -6.24
N ASP A 298 -3.72 28.60 -7.28
CA ASP A 298 -3.65 27.17 -7.58
C ASP A 298 -2.40 26.49 -6.99
N THR A 299 -1.41 27.27 -6.53
CA THR A 299 -0.09 26.75 -6.10
C THR A 299 0.14 26.87 -4.60
N ILE A 300 -0.62 27.72 -3.90
CA ILE A 300 -0.44 28.03 -2.48
C ILE A 300 -0.37 26.78 -1.59
N SER A 301 -1.40 25.92 -1.61
CA SER A 301 -1.42 24.75 -0.73
C SER A 301 -0.22 23.85 -1.01
N LYS A 302 0.16 23.76 -2.29
CA LYS A 302 1.30 22.96 -2.72
C LYS A 302 2.64 23.52 -2.22
N ILE A 303 2.85 24.84 -2.29
CA ILE A 303 4.08 25.49 -1.78
C ILE A 303 4.31 25.10 -0.32
N PHE A 304 3.27 25.14 0.52
CA PHE A 304 3.39 24.74 1.92
C PHE A 304 3.48 23.24 2.12
N GLU A 305 2.87 22.40 1.28
CA GLU A 305 3.08 20.95 1.32
C GLU A 305 4.56 20.63 1.05
N ASP A 306 5.17 21.24 0.03
CA ASP A 306 6.57 21.04 -0.34
C ASP A 306 7.52 21.53 0.78
N ILE A 307 7.27 22.74 1.32
CA ILE A 307 8.08 23.28 2.42
C ILE A 307 7.91 22.44 3.69
N SER A 308 6.68 22.05 4.06
CA SER A 308 6.41 21.20 5.23
C SER A 308 7.07 19.82 5.08
N THR A 309 7.03 19.24 3.88
CA THR A 309 7.74 17.98 3.57
C THR A 309 9.24 18.14 3.74
N LYS A 310 9.82 19.23 3.21
CA LYS A 310 11.25 19.51 3.36
C LYS A 310 11.65 19.67 4.82
N ILE A 311 10.88 20.44 5.59
CA ILE A 311 11.12 20.68 7.01
C ILE A 311 10.92 19.40 7.84
N SER A 312 10.03 18.51 7.39
CA SER A 312 9.79 17.23 8.07
C SER A 312 10.77 16.12 7.71
N THR A 313 11.58 16.33 6.68
CA THR A 313 12.60 15.36 6.24
C THR A 313 13.85 15.47 7.13
N PRO A 314 14.42 14.34 7.60
CA PRO A 314 15.70 14.34 8.31
C PRO A 314 16.79 15.09 7.53
N THR A 315 17.51 15.98 8.18
CA THR A 315 18.41 16.93 7.52
C THR A 315 19.76 17.00 8.22
N ILE A 316 20.85 17.00 7.45
CA ILE A 316 22.19 17.35 7.92
C ILE A 316 22.56 18.74 7.41
N THR A 317 22.92 19.65 8.31
CA THR A 317 23.42 20.98 7.96
C THR A 317 24.94 20.96 7.85
N ALA A 318 25.44 21.03 6.62
CA ALA A 318 26.87 21.09 6.31
C ALA A 318 27.37 22.54 6.40
N THR A 319 28.41 22.77 7.21
CA THR A 319 29.12 24.07 7.30
C THR A 319 30.50 23.93 6.67
N ILE A 320 30.76 24.66 5.59
CA ILE A 320 32.07 24.77 4.95
C ILE A 320 32.73 26.09 5.37
N LYS A 321 33.99 26.03 5.81
CA LYS A 321 34.81 27.20 6.15
C LYS A 321 36.05 27.26 5.27
N ILE A 322 36.27 28.41 4.62
CA ILE A 322 37.44 28.69 3.78
C ILE A 322 38.19 29.91 4.34
N ASN A 323 39.44 29.69 4.73
CA ASN A 323 40.26 30.70 5.41
C ASN A 323 40.90 31.67 4.41
N ILE A 324 40.17 32.74 4.04
CA ILE A 324 40.70 33.79 3.15
C ILE A 324 41.36 34.96 3.90
N SER A 325 41.08 35.13 5.19
CA SER A 325 41.61 36.25 6.01
C SER A 325 43.15 36.29 6.04
N LYS A 326 43.81 35.13 5.92
CA LYS A 326 45.27 35.00 5.83
C LYS A 326 45.87 35.74 4.63
N PHE A 327 45.07 35.99 3.60
CA PHE A 327 45.47 36.74 2.40
C PHE A 327 45.24 38.25 2.52
N LYS A 328 44.77 38.75 3.68
CA LYS A 328 44.45 40.17 3.90
C LYS A 328 43.52 40.69 2.79
N ASP A 329 43.73 41.90 2.30
CA ASP A 329 42.96 42.49 1.19
C ASP A 329 43.31 41.95 -0.21
N THR A 330 44.17 40.94 -0.32
CA THR A 330 44.60 40.45 -1.64
C THR A 330 43.62 39.47 -2.28
N VAL A 331 42.81 38.79 -1.48
CA VAL A 331 41.75 37.88 -1.92
C VAL A 331 40.45 38.30 -1.27
N LYS A 332 39.39 38.49 -2.07
CA LYS A 332 38.06 38.86 -1.57
C LYS A 332 36.98 37.99 -2.21
N LEU A 333 35.93 37.71 -1.45
CA LEU A 333 34.68 37.18 -1.98
C LEU A 333 34.09 38.23 -2.94
N ALA A 334 33.55 37.81 -4.09
CA ALA A 334 32.84 38.73 -4.98
C ALA A 334 31.53 39.22 -4.32
N ASP A 335 31.12 40.46 -4.61
CA ASP A 335 29.97 41.11 -3.96
C ASP A 335 28.63 40.37 -4.19
N ASP A 336 28.52 39.64 -5.30
CA ASP A 336 27.36 38.87 -5.73
C ASP A 336 27.40 37.38 -5.30
N ALA A 337 28.40 36.98 -4.51
CA ALA A 337 28.54 35.59 -4.10
C ALA A 337 27.43 35.14 -3.12
N ASN A 338 26.94 33.91 -3.30
CA ASN A 338 26.01 33.25 -2.40
C ASN A 338 26.72 32.61 -1.19
N ALA A 339 27.56 33.39 -0.50
CA ALA A 339 28.25 32.99 0.71
C ALA A 339 28.35 34.18 1.67
N THR A 340 28.59 33.90 2.96
CA THR A 340 28.81 34.93 3.97
C THR A 340 30.24 34.86 4.50
N THR A 341 30.64 35.87 5.28
CA THR A 341 31.93 35.88 5.97
C THR A 341 31.75 35.88 7.48
N ASP A 342 32.68 35.24 8.20
CA ASP A 342 32.76 35.34 9.66
C ASP A 342 33.36 36.70 10.08
N SER A 343 33.37 36.98 11.38
CA SER A 343 33.91 38.24 11.94
C SER A 343 35.41 38.45 11.64
N ALA A 344 36.14 37.40 11.27
CA ALA A 344 37.54 37.47 10.86
C ALA A 344 37.70 37.63 9.34
N GLY A 345 36.61 37.64 8.56
CA GLY A 345 36.61 37.74 7.11
C GLY A 345 36.82 36.42 6.38
N ASN A 346 36.73 35.25 7.05
CA ASN A 346 36.77 33.95 6.38
C ASN A 346 35.40 33.61 5.80
N ILE A 347 35.38 32.88 4.69
CA ILE A 347 34.13 32.51 4.03
C ILE A 347 33.47 31.36 4.78
N ILE A 348 32.17 31.47 5.02
CA ILE A 348 31.30 30.45 5.59
C ILE A 348 30.18 30.14 4.61
N ILE A 349 30.00 28.86 4.31
CA ILE A 349 28.89 28.34 3.50
C ILE A 349 28.13 27.34 4.34
N LYS A 350 26.81 27.52 4.49
CA LYS A 350 25.93 26.54 5.13
C LYS A 350 25.00 25.95 4.08
N LYS A 351 24.85 24.63 4.07
CA LYS A 351 23.94 23.94 3.16
C LYS A 351 23.23 22.79 3.86
N ASP A 352 21.91 22.78 3.75
CA ASP A 352 21.06 21.72 4.28
C ASP A 352 21.00 20.57 3.26
N ILE A 353 21.18 19.35 3.75
CA ILE A 353 21.17 18.12 2.96
C ILE A 353 20.08 17.21 3.51
N LEU A 354 19.07 16.97 2.68
CA LEU A 354 17.89 16.18 3.04
C LEU A 354 18.18 14.69 2.85
N PHE A 355 17.78 13.89 3.83
CA PHE A 355 17.84 12.43 3.81
C PHE A 355 16.42 11.87 3.94
N PRO A 356 15.71 11.65 2.83
CA PRO A 356 14.39 11.05 2.87
C PRO A 356 14.45 9.63 3.42
N ILE A 357 13.41 9.23 4.15
CA ILE A 357 13.42 7.98 4.91
C ILE A 357 13.46 6.77 3.96
N ASN A 358 14.44 5.91 4.21
CA ASN A 358 14.77 4.71 3.45
C ASN A 358 15.03 4.95 1.95
N GLN A 359 15.36 6.19 1.58
CA GLN A 359 15.68 6.59 0.20
C GLN A 359 17.10 7.12 0.12
N ASP A 360 17.65 7.09 -1.09
CA ASP A 360 18.89 7.76 -1.41
C ASP A 360 18.67 9.29 -1.47
N PRO A 361 19.62 10.10 -1.00
CA PRO A 361 19.57 11.55 -1.12
C PRO A 361 19.59 12.00 -2.59
N SER A 362 19.11 13.22 -2.88
CA SER A 362 18.85 13.77 -4.23
C SER A 362 20.08 14.06 -5.11
N GLY A 363 21.21 13.38 -4.87
CA GLY A 363 22.46 13.54 -5.60
C GLY A 363 23.43 14.54 -4.96
N ALA A 364 24.54 14.78 -5.66
CA ALA A 364 25.56 15.74 -5.22
C ALA A 364 25.08 17.19 -5.37
N ILE A 365 25.55 18.06 -4.48
CA ILE A 365 25.24 19.50 -4.48
C ILE A 365 26.50 20.25 -4.85
N ASP A 366 26.44 21.04 -5.93
CA ASP A 366 27.55 21.85 -6.42
C ASP A 366 27.32 23.34 -6.09
N ILE A 367 28.33 23.98 -5.50
CA ILE A 367 28.34 25.39 -5.12
C ILE A 367 29.59 26.03 -5.76
N SER A 368 29.41 27.14 -6.48
CA SER A 368 30.52 27.92 -7.02
C SER A 368 30.72 29.18 -6.20
N LEU A 369 31.98 29.46 -5.86
CA LEU A 369 32.39 30.54 -4.98
C LEU A 369 33.33 31.50 -5.75
N PRO A 370 32.80 32.60 -6.29
CA PRO A 370 33.61 33.59 -7.01
C PRO A 370 34.49 34.40 -6.07
N LEU A 371 35.76 34.54 -6.45
CA LEU A 371 36.82 35.23 -5.73
C LEU A 371 37.51 36.26 -6.64
N THR A 372 37.99 37.34 -6.04
CA THR A 372 38.81 38.35 -6.70
C THR A 372 40.21 38.39 -6.10
N PHE A 373 41.21 38.64 -6.94
CA PHE A 373 42.62 38.68 -6.55
C PHE A 373 43.26 39.99 -7.01
N SER A 374 43.79 40.77 -6.06
CA SER A 374 44.38 42.08 -6.39
C SER A 374 45.87 42.01 -6.74
N LYS A 375 46.56 40.89 -6.51
CA LYS A 375 48.00 40.69 -6.80
C LYS A 375 48.27 39.37 -7.54
N GLU A 376 49.43 39.31 -8.20
CA GLU A 376 49.96 38.06 -8.76
C GLU A 376 50.51 37.18 -7.63
N GLY A 377 50.48 35.86 -7.83
CA GLY A 377 51.00 34.92 -6.86
C GLY A 377 50.29 33.57 -6.87
N LYS A 378 50.84 32.63 -6.10
CA LYS A 378 50.23 31.32 -5.85
C LYS A 378 49.45 31.38 -4.54
N TYR A 379 48.14 31.16 -4.63
CA TYR A 379 47.21 31.22 -3.51
C TYR A 379 46.78 29.80 -3.13
N GLU A 380 47.30 29.31 -2.00
CA GLU A 380 46.96 28.00 -1.45
C GLU A 380 45.90 28.14 -0.36
N PHE A 381 44.70 27.61 -0.61
CA PHE A 381 43.61 27.53 0.34
C PHE A 381 43.74 26.21 1.11
N ASP A 382 44.55 26.22 2.16
CA ASP A 382 44.74 25.10 3.08
C ASP A 382 43.60 25.03 4.10
N ASN A 383 43.42 23.85 4.70
CA ASN A 383 42.47 23.62 5.80
C ASN A 383 41.05 24.12 5.48
N ILE A 384 40.58 23.93 4.25
CA ILE A 384 39.17 24.12 3.94
C ILE A 384 38.43 23.01 4.68
N THR A 385 37.52 23.37 5.58
CA THR A 385 36.87 22.40 6.47
C THR A 385 35.40 22.27 6.17
N LEU A 386 34.90 21.03 6.21
CA LEU A 386 33.48 20.69 6.30
C LEU A 386 33.21 20.22 7.73
N GLN A 387 32.21 20.80 8.38
CA GLN A 387 31.73 20.40 9.69
C GLN A 387 30.22 20.18 9.66
N TYR A 388 29.74 19.11 10.30
CA TYR A 388 28.32 18.85 10.46
C TYR A 388 28.08 17.93 11.66
N THR A 389 26.85 17.89 12.16
CA THR A 389 26.38 16.88 13.11
C THR A 389 25.57 15.84 12.32
N ASP A 390 25.91 14.57 12.46
CA ASP A 390 25.15 13.49 11.81
C ASP A 390 23.76 13.31 12.45
N LEU A 391 22.90 12.48 11.83
CA LEU A 391 21.54 12.25 12.32
C LEU A 391 21.49 11.52 13.68
N ASP A 392 22.60 10.97 14.16
CA ASP A 392 22.74 10.37 15.49
C ASP A 392 23.22 11.40 16.54
N GLY A 393 23.40 12.67 16.15
CA GLY A 393 23.84 13.75 17.04
C GLY A 393 25.36 13.84 17.22
N LYS A 394 26.16 13.11 16.44
CA LYS A 394 27.63 13.12 16.56
C LYS A 394 28.26 14.11 15.59
N ALA A 395 29.20 14.92 16.10
CA ALA A 395 29.96 15.87 15.30
C ALA A 395 30.94 15.16 14.35
N GLN A 396 30.99 15.65 13.12
CA GLN A 396 31.83 15.19 12.02
C GLN A 396 32.64 16.37 11.47
N SER A 397 33.90 16.11 11.09
CA SER A 397 34.79 17.13 10.52
C SER A 397 35.70 16.52 9.45
N LYS A 398 35.80 17.16 8.30
CA LYS A 398 36.65 16.76 7.17
C LYS A 398 37.40 17.97 6.64
N SER A 399 38.58 17.78 6.05
CA SER A 399 39.38 18.88 5.49
C SER A 399 39.92 18.55 4.10
N THR A 400 40.16 19.61 3.31
CA THR A 400 40.77 19.54 1.99
C THR A 400 41.52 20.84 1.68
N SER A 401 42.13 20.92 0.51
CA SER A 401 42.88 22.10 0.05
C SER A 401 42.68 22.34 -1.44
N ALA A 402 42.75 23.60 -1.87
CA ALA A 402 42.74 23.99 -3.27
C ALA A 402 43.83 25.03 -3.54
N THR A 403 44.27 25.17 -4.80
CA THR A 403 45.28 26.17 -5.19
C THR A 403 44.85 26.88 -6.46
N ILE A 404 44.98 28.22 -6.46
CA ILE A 404 44.82 29.07 -7.65
C ILE A 404 46.12 29.84 -7.87
N GLU A 405 46.63 29.84 -9.10
CA GLU A 405 47.81 30.61 -9.49
C GLU A 405 47.39 31.83 -10.33
N VAL A 406 47.74 33.04 -9.88
CA VAL A 406 47.47 34.30 -10.58
C VAL A 406 48.75 34.77 -11.28
N LYS A 407 48.71 34.84 -12.61
CA LYS A 407 49.86 35.22 -13.46
C LYS A 407 49.64 36.53 -14.21
N SER A 408 50.74 37.14 -14.61
CA SER A 408 50.76 38.27 -15.55
C SER A 408 50.24 37.90 -16.94
N ASP A 409 50.34 36.63 -17.34
CA ASP A 409 49.73 36.12 -18.57
C ASP A 409 49.15 34.70 -18.37
N ALA A 410 47.90 34.51 -18.80
CA ALA A 410 47.21 33.23 -18.88
C ALA A 410 46.15 33.27 -20.01
N PRO A 411 45.64 32.11 -20.45
CA PRO A 411 44.57 32.05 -21.44
C PRO A 411 43.34 32.82 -20.99
N ALA A 412 42.70 33.51 -21.93
CA ALA A 412 41.41 34.12 -21.66
C ALA A 412 40.35 33.03 -21.38
N THR A 413 39.33 33.34 -20.58
CA THR A 413 38.43 32.34 -20.01
C THR A 413 36.97 32.79 -20.06
N PHE A 414 36.08 32.04 -19.41
CA PHE A 414 34.67 32.39 -19.27
C PHE A 414 34.26 32.44 -17.80
N SER A 415 33.46 33.44 -17.45
CA SER A 415 32.57 33.40 -16.29
C SER A 415 31.24 32.83 -16.76
N ALA A 416 30.89 31.63 -16.31
CA ALA A 416 29.75 30.89 -16.84
C ALA A 416 28.84 30.36 -15.72
N ASN A 417 27.53 30.44 -15.97
CA ASN A 417 26.49 29.89 -15.10
C ASN A 417 25.41 29.19 -15.92
N MET A 418 24.57 28.41 -15.25
CA MET A 418 23.35 27.86 -15.84
C MET A 418 22.12 28.27 -15.02
N THR A 419 21.02 28.50 -15.72
CA THR A 419 19.69 28.72 -15.12
C THR A 419 18.71 27.67 -15.64
N LEU A 420 17.74 27.29 -14.81
CA LEU A 420 16.68 26.36 -15.19
C LEU A 420 15.43 27.17 -15.54
N GLU A 421 14.81 26.82 -16.66
CA GLU A 421 13.60 27.45 -17.18
C GLU A 421 12.52 26.39 -17.37
N LYS A 422 11.29 26.70 -16.96
CA LYS A 422 10.15 25.81 -17.23
C LYS A 422 9.88 25.70 -18.73
N VAL A 423 9.42 24.54 -19.18
CA VAL A 423 8.86 24.37 -20.53
C VAL A 423 7.35 24.51 -20.49
N GLN A 424 6.68 23.72 -19.65
CA GLN A 424 5.23 23.75 -19.48
C GLN A 424 4.85 23.93 -18.01
N ASN A 425 5.24 22.99 -17.15
CA ASN A 425 4.97 23.06 -15.71
C ASN A 425 6.11 23.77 -14.96
N GLU A 426 5.79 24.31 -13.78
CA GLU A 426 6.80 24.82 -12.85
C GLU A 426 7.86 23.76 -12.52
N LEU A 427 9.10 24.19 -12.29
CA LEU A 427 10.22 23.29 -11.99
C LEU A 427 9.98 22.47 -10.71
N SER A 428 9.20 23.01 -9.77
CA SER A 428 8.73 22.33 -8.56
C SER A 428 7.48 21.47 -8.77
N ASP A 429 6.89 21.42 -9.97
CA ASP A 429 5.68 20.66 -10.30
C ASP A 429 5.72 19.95 -11.65
N LEU A 430 6.87 19.38 -11.99
CA LEU A 430 6.94 18.57 -13.20
C LEU A 430 6.04 17.34 -13.03
N ILE A 431 5.30 17.00 -14.07
CA ILE A 431 4.40 15.83 -14.07
C ILE A 431 4.72 14.99 -15.28
N LYS A 432 4.98 13.70 -15.05
CA LYS A 432 5.05 12.71 -16.12
C LYS A 432 3.75 11.93 -16.16
N THR A 433 3.03 11.97 -17.27
CA THR A 433 1.84 11.15 -17.50
C THR A 433 2.21 9.97 -18.39
N SER A 434 1.95 8.75 -17.93
CA SER A 434 2.26 7.53 -18.69
C SER A 434 1.52 7.50 -20.04
N ASN A 435 2.19 7.03 -21.10
CA ASN A 435 1.66 6.99 -22.47
C ASN A 435 1.14 8.35 -22.98
N SER A 436 1.77 9.44 -22.57
CA SER A 436 1.47 10.80 -23.04
C SER A 436 2.66 11.38 -23.82
N THR A 437 2.36 12.30 -24.73
CA THR A 437 3.35 13.06 -25.52
C THR A 437 3.48 14.49 -25.02
N ASP A 438 2.90 14.81 -23.87
CA ASP A 438 3.01 16.11 -23.22
C ASP A 438 4.45 16.37 -22.76
N GLN A 439 4.81 17.66 -22.69
CA GLN A 439 6.13 18.10 -22.24
C GLN A 439 6.07 18.60 -20.78
N THR A 440 5.10 18.11 -20.00
CA THR A 440 4.87 18.52 -18.60
C THR A 440 6.00 18.09 -17.65
N ASN A 441 6.86 17.16 -18.06
CA ASN A 441 8.08 16.76 -17.36
C ASN A 441 9.37 17.30 -18.01
N HIS A 442 9.26 18.23 -18.95
CA HIS A 442 10.40 18.84 -19.63
C HIS A 442 10.79 20.16 -18.95
N PHE A 443 12.08 20.48 -19.02
CA PHE A 443 12.64 21.75 -18.58
C PHE A 443 13.80 22.15 -19.49
N ASN A 444 14.13 23.43 -19.52
CA ASN A 444 15.26 23.96 -20.27
C ASN A 444 16.40 24.31 -19.31
N VAL A 445 17.63 24.04 -19.74
CA VAL A 445 18.84 24.59 -19.11
C VAL A 445 19.41 25.63 -20.06
N LYS A 446 19.45 26.89 -19.61
CA LYS A 446 20.10 27.98 -20.31
C LYS A 446 21.52 28.16 -19.75
N TYR A 447 22.51 27.88 -20.58
CA TYR A 447 23.92 28.13 -20.29
C TYR A 447 24.27 29.55 -20.72
N THR A 448 24.80 30.36 -19.81
CA THR A 448 25.25 31.73 -20.07
C THR A 448 26.75 31.79 -19.83
N MET A 449 27.52 32.16 -20.85
CA MET A 449 28.98 32.18 -20.84
C MET A 449 29.48 33.57 -21.22
N ASN A 450 30.07 34.27 -20.26
CA ASN A 450 30.61 35.61 -20.45
C ASN A 450 32.13 35.53 -20.57
N PRO A 451 32.72 35.78 -21.75
CA PRO A 451 34.16 35.73 -21.91
C PRO A 451 34.84 36.83 -21.07
N THR A 452 35.93 36.49 -20.41
CA THR A 452 36.67 37.35 -19.47
C THR A 452 38.17 36.99 -19.46
N GLY A 453 38.95 37.66 -18.62
CA GLY A 453 40.36 37.36 -18.43
C GLY A 453 41.24 37.82 -19.59
N LEU A 454 41.11 39.08 -20.00
CA LEU A 454 42.08 39.71 -20.90
C LEU A 454 43.22 40.34 -20.10
N VAL A 455 44.46 40.13 -20.56
CA VAL A 455 45.66 40.68 -19.91
C VAL A 455 45.71 42.20 -20.03
N ASN A 456 45.60 42.70 -21.26
CA ASN A 456 45.74 44.12 -21.60
C ASN A 456 45.14 44.40 -22.98
N SER A 457 45.27 45.65 -23.47
CA SER A 457 44.75 46.05 -24.77
C SER A 457 45.58 45.58 -25.99
N ALA A 458 46.81 45.10 -25.78
CA ALA A 458 47.72 44.70 -26.86
C ALA A 458 47.50 43.27 -27.37
N VAL A 459 46.76 42.44 -26.62
CA VAL A 459 46.49 41.05 -27.01
C VAL A 459 45.24 40.93 -27.88
N SER A 460 45.29 40.01 -28.85
CA SER A 460 44.15 39.63 -29.69
C SER A 460 44.12 38.12 -29.92
N GLY A 461 42.92 37.58 -30.16
CA GLY A 461 42.70 36.16 -30.33
C GLY A 461 41.21 35.81 -30.39
N ILE A 462 40.94 34.50 -30.32
CA ILE A 462 39.61 33.92 -30.48
C ILE A 462 39.48 32.72 -29.53
N LEU A 463 38.44 32.73 -28.72
CA LEU A 463 37.97 31.57 -27.98
C LEU A 463 37.04 30.75 -28.90
N LYS A 464 37.46 29.54 -29.28
CA LYS A 464 36.74 28.68 -30.24
C LYS A 464 36.65 27.22 -29.78
N ASN A 465 35.90 26.40 -30.53
CA ASN A 465 35.65 24.98 -30.24
C ASN A 465 35.00 24.75 -28.86
N LEU A 466 33.97 25.53 -28.56
CA LEU A 466 33.29 25.48 -27.27
C LEU A 466 32.49 24.17 -27.14
N VAL A 467 32.78 23.39 -26.10
CA VAL A 467 32.08 22.14 -25.78
C VAL A 467 31.69 22.14 -24.31
N ILE A 468 30.39 22.03 -24.04
CA ILE A 468 29.86 21.85 -22.67
C ILE A 468 29.70 20.35 -22.42
N GLU A 469 30.27 19.86 -21.32
CA GLU A 469 29.98 18.54 -20.78
C GLU A 469 29.15 18.69 -19.51
N GLN A 470 27.85 18.39 -19.63
CA GLN A 470 26.90 18.42 -18.51
C GLN A 470 26.74 17.00 -17.95
N PRO A 471 27.21 16.70 -16.72
CA PRO A 471 26.83 15.48 -16.03
C PRO A 471 25.31 15.46 -15.80
N LEU A 472 24.68 14.31 -16.06
CA LEU A 472 23.24 14.12 -15.89
C LEU A 472 22.97 13.22 -14.67
N PRO A 473 22.08 13.63 -13.74
CA PRO A 473 21.52 12.71 -12.76
C PRO A 473 20.86 11.50 -13.45
N ASP A 474 20.78 10.36 -12.77
CA ASP A 474 20.20 9.13 -13.34
C ASP A 474 18.74 9.27 -13.78
N SER A 475 18.02 10.20 -13.15
CA SER A 475 16.63 10.58 -13.40
C SER A 475 16.43 11.57 -14.55
N VAL A 476 17.50 12.10 -15.14
CA VAL A 476 17.44 13.14 -16.18
C VAL A 476 17.99 12.62 -17.49
N SER A 477 17.25 12.89 -18.56
CA SER A 477 17.67 12.61 -19.94
C SER A 477 17.65 13.88 -20.77
N VAL A 478 18.64 14.02 -21.65
CA VAL A 478 18.69 15.11 -22.63
C VAL A 478 17.74 14.84 -23.79
N VAL A 479 16.98 15.85 -24.21
CA VAL A 479 16.20 15.79 -25.45
C VAL A 479 17.19 16.06 -26.59
N SER A 480 17.59 14.99 -27.29
CA SER A 480 18.64 15.07 -28.31
C SER A 480 18.24 15.99 -29.45
N THR A 481 19.14 16.88 -29.82
CA THR A 481 19.00 17.87 -30.90
C THR A 481 20.31 17.98 -31.68
N GLU A 482 20.32 18.73 -32.78
CA GLU A 482 21.55 19.01 -33.52
C GLU A 482 22.61 19.61 -32.57
N ASN A 483 23.84 19.09 -32.63
CA ASN A 483 24.98 19.47 -31.77
C ASN A 483 24.89 19.04 -30.29
N VAL A 484 23.97 18.14 -29.93
CA VAL A 484 23.87 17.57 -28.57
C VAL A 484 23.91 16.05 -28.65
N LYS A 485 24.82 15.43 -27.88
CA LYS A 485 24.98 13.97 -27.80
C LYS A 485 24.88 13.50 -26.35
N ALA A 486 24.14 12.43 -26.11
CA ALA A 486 24.19 11.72 -24.84
C ALA A 486 25.35 10.72 -24.85
N GLU A 487 26.16 10.70 -23.79
CA GLU A 487 27.29 9.79 -23.61
C GLU A 487 27.22 9.17 -22.21
N THR A 488 27.65 7.91 -22.05
CA THR A 488 27.80 7.28 -20.73
C THR A 488 29.26 6.87 -20.55
N ARG A 489 29.88 7.31 -19.45
CA ARG A 489 31.29 7.04 -19.13
C ARG A 489 31.35 6.24 -17.83
N ASP A 490 32.32 5.34 -17.74
CA ASP A 490 32.64 4.63 -16.49
C ASP A 490 33.67 5.45 -15.71
N ILE A 491 33.34 5.82 -14.48
CA ILE A 491 34.20 6.59 -13.59
C ILE A 491 34.34 5.78 -12.31
N ASN A 492 35.49 5.11 -12.16
CA ASN A 492 35.83 4.27 -11.00
C ASN A 492 34.77 3.19 -10.69
N GLY A 493 34.16 2.57 -11.70
CA GLY A 493 33.14 1.53 -11.56
C GLY A 493 31.70 2.06 -11.54
N THR A 494 31.50 3.38 -11.54
CA THR A 494 30.18 4.02 -11.59
C THR A 494 29.90 4.56 -12.99
N LYS A 495 28.77 4.16 -13.59
CA LYS A 495 28.32 4.69 -14.88
C LYS A 495 27.71 6.08 -14.70
N GLN A 496 28.33 7.10 -15.28
CA GLN A 496 27.85 8.48 -15.27
C GLN A 496 27.39 8.88 -16.68
N LYS A 497 26.15 9.38 -16.79
CA LYS A 497 25.61 9.96 -18.03
C LYS A 497 26.04 11.41 -18.20
N TYR A 498 26.25 11.83 -19.45
CA TYR A 498 26.61 13.19 -19.85
C TYR A 498 25.79 13.64 -21.06
N ALA A 499 25.47 14.94 -21.11
CA ALA A 499 25.13 15.64 -22.34
C ALA A 499 26.36 16.40 -22.84
N ILE A 500 26.81 16.08 -24.05
CA ILE A 500 27.93 16.69 -24.74
C ILE A 500 27.36 17.68 -25.76
N ILE A 501 27.55 18.97 -25.51
CA ILE A 501 26.92 20.06 -26.28
C ILE A 501 28.01 20.83 -27.01
N THR A 502 27.98 20.80 -28.34
CA THR A 502 28.86 21.63 -29.16
C THR A 502 28.21 23.00 -29.35
N VAL A 503 28.93 24.06 -29.00
CA VAL A 503 28.49 25.44 -29.14
C VAL A 503 29.21 26.06 -30.34
N PRO A 504 28.51 26.40 -31.43
CA PRO A 504 29.14 26.86 -32.67
C PRO A 504 29.67 28.30 -32.58
N ASN A 505 29.33 29.04 -31.53
CA ASN A 505 29.76 30.41 -31.32
C ASN A 505 31.24 30.50 -30.96
N GLU A 506 31.88 31.60 -31.33
CA GLU A 506 33.25 31.94 -30.97
C GLU A 506 33.31 33.33 -30.33
N ALA A 507 34.28 33.54 -29.42
CA ALA A 507 34.49 34.81 -28.73
C ALA A 507 35.79 35.47 -29.19
N ASN A 508 35.68 36.38 -30.16
CA ASN A 508 36.80 37.16 -30.67
C ASN A 508 37.16 38.30 -29.70
N TYR A 509 38.45 38.57 -29.50
CA TYR A 509 38.92 39.70 -28.71
C TYR A 509 40.09 40.44 -29.34
N SER A 510 40.12 41.75 -29.13
CA SER A 510 41.17 42.68 -29.59
C SER A 510 41.02 44.01 -28.87
N ASN A 511 42.08 44.80 -28.73
CA ASN A 511 42.04 46.12 -28.09
C ASN A 511 41.49 46.09 -26.65
N GLY A 512 41.70 44.97 -25.95
CA GLY A 512 41.29 44.80 -24.54
C GLY A 512 39.79 44.55 -24.35
N LEU A 513 39.06 44.23 -25.42
CA LEU A 513 37.63 43.97 -25.38
C LEU A 513 37.28 42.69 -26.14
N PHE A 514 36.30 41.95 -25.64
CA PHE A 514 35.62 40.92 -26.41
C PHE A 514 34.57 41.57 -27.33
N ARG A 515 34.48 41.11 -28.58
CA ARG A 515 33.45 41.55 -29.53
C ARG A 515 32.06 41.05 -29.16
N VAL A 516 32.01 39.94 -28.43
CA VAL A 516 30.79 39.33 -27.91
C VAL A 516 30.92 39.31 -26.40
N SER A 517 30.01 39.98 -25.69
CA SER A 517 30.02 40.06 -24.23
C SER A 517 29.34 38.85 -23.57
N GLU A 518 28.49 38.12 -24.29
CA GLU A 518 27.72 36.99 -23.77
C GLU A 518 27.46 35.97 -24.88
N ILE A 519 27.66 34.68 -24.58
CA ILE A 519 27.23 33.55 -25.41
C ILE A 519 26.21 32.74 -24.62
N THR A 520 25.05 32.47 -25.22
CA THR A 520 24.01 31.64 -24.60
C THR A 520 23.72 30.39 -25.42
N LYS A 521 23.40 29.29 -24.74
CA LYS A 521 22.91 28.06 -25.35
C LYS A 521 21.84 27.46 -24.46
N THR A 522 20.65 27.18 -25.02
CA THR A 522 19.56 26.53 -24.28
C THR A 522 19.36 25.12 -24.77
N ILE A 523 19.37 24.15 -23.86
CA ILE A 523 19.14 22.72 -24.13
C ILE A 523 17.92 22.25 -23.34
N GLN A 524 17.05 21.49 -23.98
CA GLN A 524 15.89 20.89 -23.33
C GLN A 524 16.25 19.51 -22.75
N TYR A 525 15.75 19.24 -21.56
CA TYR A 525 15.88 17.99 -20.82
C TYR A 525 14.51 17.52 -20.36
N LYS A 526 14.43 16.26 -19.93
CA LYS A 526 13.26 15.68 -19.29
C LYS A 526 13.65 14.90 -18.04
N VAL A 527 12.74 14.84 -17.09
CA VAL A 527 12.85 13.99 -15.91
C VAL A 527 12.09 12.68 -16.15
N ASP A 528 12.73 11.53 -15.94
CA ASP A 528 12.25 10.21 -16.39
C ASP A 528 11.44 9.44 -15.33
N HIS A 529 11.65 9.74 -14.05
CA HIS A 529 10.94 9.16 -12.90
C HIS A 529 10.85 10.18 -11.76
N ALA A 530 9.98 9.95 -10.79
CA ALA A 530 9.69 10.89 -9.72
C ALA A 530 10.94 11.28 -8.94
N VAL A 531 11.11 12.57 -8.67
CA VAL A 531 12.26 13.13 -7.95
C VAL A 531 11.80 14.19 -6.98
N SER A 532 12.55 14.36 -5.90
CA SER A 532 12.34 15.42 -4.92
C SER A 532 13.65 16.18 -4.73
N ASN A 533 13.59 17.50 -4.81
CA ASN A 533 14.69 18.44 -4.60
C ASN A 533 15.93 18.16 -5.46
N LEU A 534 15.75 17.65 -6.68
CA LEU A 534 16.86 17.32 -7.56
C LEU A 534 17.52 18.60 -8.08
N THR A 535 18.85 18.68 -8.08
CA THR A 535 19.58 19.80 -8.71
C THR A 535 20.36 19.32 -9.92
N MET A 536 20.58 20.21 -10.89
CA MET A 536 21.47 19.93 -12.01
C MET A 536 22.92 20.09 -11.56
N PRO A 537 23.81 19.09 -11.78
CA PRO A 537 25.21 19.19 -11.43
C PRO A 537 25.92 20.32 -12.19
N ARG A 538 27.06 20.79 -11.67
CA ARG A 538 27.94 21.71 -12.41
C ARG A 538 28.41 21.08 -13.72
N ALA A 539 28.56 21.89 -14.76
CA ALA A 539 29.09 21.43 -16.05
C ALA A 539 30.54 21.89 -16.25
N ASN A 540 31.24 21.24 -17.18
CA ASN A 540 32.56 21.68 -17.64
C ASN A 540 32.43 22.34 -19.01
N LEU A 541 33.12 23.46 -19.21
CA LEU A 541 33.25 24.12 -20.50
C LEU A 541 34.69 23.97 -20.99
N TYR A 542 34.82 23.36 -22.16
CA TYR A 542 36.09 23.21 -22.85
C TYR A 542 36.16 24.12 -24.07
N TYR A 543 37.33 24.70 -24.32
CA TYR A 543 37.56 25.62 -25.44
C TYR A 543 39.06 25.71 -25.78
N VAL A 544 39.39 26.44 -26.84
CA VAL A 544 40.77 26.78 -27.24
C VAL A 544 40.90 28.29 -27.38
N ASP A 545 41.95 28.87 -26.80
CA ASP A 545 42.34 30.27 -27.00
C ASP A 545 43.44 30.37 -28.08
N SER A 546 43.07 30.82 -29.28
CA SER A 546 43.94 30.84 -30.45
C SER A 546 44.17 32.28 -30.94
N PRO A 547 45.40 32.65 -31.38
CA PRO A 547 46.59 31.82 -31.48
C PRO A 547 47.42 31.75 -30.19
N ARG A 548 47.13 32.58 -29.18
CA ARG A 548 47.98 32.77 -28.00
C ARG A 548 48.29 31.47 -27.24
N PHE A 549 47.37 30.51 -27.27
CA PHE A 549 47.50 29.20 -26.61
C PHE A 549 46.97 28.05 -27.49
N ALA A 550 47.20 28.12 -28.82
CA ALA A 550 46.56 27.30 -29.85
C ALA A 550 46.69 25.76 -29.69
N ASP A 551 47.64 25.27 -28.89
CA ASP A 551 47.90 23.83 -28.68
C ASP A 551 47.36 23.27 -27.35
N LYS A 552 46.69 24.10 -26.54
CA LYS A 552 46.21 23.69 -25.21
C LYS A 552 44.71 23.85 -25.09
N LYS A 553 44.01 22.71 -24.97
CA LYS A 553 42.60 22.67 -24.56
C LYS A 553 42.48 23.28 -23.17
N GLN A 554 41.71 24.35 -23.06
CA GLN A 554 41.39 25.00 -21.81
C GLN A 554 40.12 24.39 -21.24
N THR A 555 39.98 24.49 -19.92
CA THR A 555 38.78 24.08 -19.19
C THR A 555 38.45 25.12 -18.14
N THR A 556 37.16 25.39 -18.01
CA THR A 556 36.57 26.08 -16.87
C THR A 556 35.28 25.35 -16.49
N THR A 557 34.66 25.73 -15.38
CA THR A 557 33.37 25.18 -14.97
C THR A 557 32.24 26.15 -15.29
N ILE A 558 31.04 25.61 -15.40
CA ILE A 558 29.79 26.36 -15.45
C ILE A 558 29.09 26.13 -14.12
N ALA A 559 28.88 27.23 -13.38
CA ALA A 559 28.23 27.17 -12.07
C ALA A 559 26.85 26.51 -12.17
N ALA A 560 26.58 25.56 -11.27
CA ALA A 560 25.30 24.86 -11.17
C ALA A 560 24.16 25.81 -10.78
N SER A 561 22.97 25.58 -11.34
CA SER A 561 21.77 26.27 -10.87
C SER A 561 21.45 25.86 -9.43
N GLN A 562 21.03 26.83 -8.62
CA GLN A 562 20.56 26.57 -7.26
C GLN A 562 19.06 26.23 -7.22
N GLN A 563 18.37 26.26 -8.37
CA GLN A 563 16.98 25.82 -8.48
C GLN A 563 16.90 24.29 -8.40
N SER A 564 15.88 23.79 -7.71
CA SER A 564 15.58 22.36 -7.59
C SER A 564 14.39 21.95 -8.45
N LEU A 565 14.41 20.69 -8.88
CA LEU A 565 13.38 20.03 -9.66
C LEU A 565 12.61 19.06 -8.76
N ASN A 566 11.29 19.13 -8.81
CA ASN A 566 10.40 18.13 -8.23
C ASN A 566 9.55 17.56 -9.36
N MET A 567 9.43 16.24 -9.40
CA MET A 567 8.55 15.57 -10.36
C MET A 567 7.72 14.48 -9.68
N LYS A 568 6.43 14.43 -10.02
CA LYS A 568 5.55 13.29 -9.73
C LYS A 568 5.17 12.56 -11.02
N VAL A 569 4.83 11.29 -10.90
CA VAL A 569 4.24 10.50 -11.99
C VAL A 569 2.73 10.48 -11.81
N GLN A 570 1.96 10.73 -12.85
CA GLN A 570 0.50 10.75 -12.80
C GLN A 570 -0.08 9.61 -13.63
N LEU A 571 -1.04 8.90 -13.07
CA LEU A 571 -1.84 7.93 -13.82
C LEU A 571 -2.67 8.68 -14.88
N LYS A 572 -2.58 8.21 -16.12
CA LYS A 572 -3.46 8.66 -17.20
C LYS A 572 -4.86 8.06 -16.97
N GLU A 573 -5.86 8.94 -16.88
CA GLU A 573 -7.31 8.63 -16.84
C GLU A 573 -7.97 8.27 -15.49
N PHE A 574 -8.80 9.19 -14.99
CA PHE A 574 -10.06 8.97 -14.25
C PHE A 574 -10.89 10.27 -14.36
N LEU A 575 -12.22 10.23 -14.18
CA LEU A 575 -13.06 11.45 -14.23
C LEU A 575 -13.34 12.08 -12.84
N ALA A 576 -13.06 11.34 -11.75
CA ALA A 576 -13.35 11.80 -10.39
C ALA A 576 -12.10 12.01 -9.52
N ASN A 577 -11.03 11.23 -9.72
CA ASN A 577 -9.86 11.24 -8.85
C ASN A 577 -8.56 11.28 -9.64
N LYS A 578 -7.59 12.06 -9.17
CA LYS A 578 -6.21 12.11 -9.65
C LYS A 578 -5.34 11.19 -8.80
N TYR A 579 -4.53 10.37 -9.44
CA TYR A 579 -3.55 9.50 -8.78
C TYR A 579 -2.14 9.90 -9.16
N THR A 580 -1.28 10.15 -8.17
CA THR A 580 0.13 10.51 -8.40
C THR A 580 1.06 9.65 -7.56
N GLY A 581 2.24 9.34 -8.09
CA GLY A 581 3.33 8.64 -7.41
C GLY A 581 4.55 9.55 -7.28
N ASP A 582 5.21 9.53 -6.12
CA ASP A 582 6.35 10.39 -5.82
C ASP A 582 7.70 9.65 -5.75
N ALA A 583 8.76 10.38 -5.37
CA ALA A 583 10.11 9.85 -5.23
C ALA A 583 10.24 8.81 -4.09
N ALA A 584 9.32 8.84 -3.13
CA ALA A 584 9.25 7.89 -2.03
C ALA A 584 8.50 6.60 -2.38
N GLY A 585 7.90 6.52 -3.56
CA GLY A 585 7.01 5.41 -3.90
C GLY A 585 5.63 5.54 -3.25
N ILE A 586 5.33 6.69 -2.63
CA ILE A 586 4.02 6.97 -2.08
C ILE A 586 3.10 7.31 -3.24
N ILE A 587 1.97 6.61 -3.29
CA ILE A 587 0.88 6.91 -4.19
C ILE A 587 -0.12 7.76 -3.44
N GLU A 588 -0.59 8.85 -4.05
CA GLU A 588 -1.58 9.76 -3.53
C GLU A 588 -2.83 9.73 -4.39
N LYS A 589 -3.99 9.74 -3.75
CA LYS A 589 -5.32 9.87 -4.37
C LYS A 589 -5.89 11.22 -3.98
N ARG A 590 -6.20 12.05 -4.97
CA ARG A 590 -6.84 13.36 -4.79
C ARG A 590 -8.15 13.42 -5.55
N ASP A 591 -9.10 14.18 -5.03
CA ASP A 591 -10.30 14.56 -5.77
C ASP A 591 -9.92 15.46 -6.95
N GLN A 592 -10.46 15.21 -8.14
CA GLN A 592 -10.05 15.92 -9.35
C GLN A 592 -10.60 17.36 -9.42
N GLY A 593 -11.76 17.63 -8.83
CA GLY A 593 -12.39 18.96 -8.86
C GLY A 593 -11.82 19.92 -7.82
N THR A 594 -11.51 19.41 -6.63
CA THR A 594 -11.06 20.21 -5.48
C THR A 594 -9.58 20.07 -5.16
N ASN A 595 -8.88 19.11 -5.78
CA ASN A 595 -7.49 18.75 -5.48
C ASN A 595 -7.23 18.38 -4.01
N ASN A 596 -8.28 18.09 -3.24
CA ASN A 596 -8.17 17.65 -1.86
C ASN A 596 -7.60 16.22 -1.81
N LYS A 597 -6.66 16.00 -0.91
CA LYS A 597 -6.11 14.67 -0.62
C LYS A 597 -7.18 13.79 0.01
N LEU A 598 -7.46 12.64 -0.62
CA LEU A 598 -8.43 11.65 -0.18
C LEU A 598 -7.75 10.44 0.50
N ALA A 599 -6.60 10.02 -0.03
CA ALA A 599 -5.80 8.94 0.55
C ALA A 599 -4.34 9.02 0.08
N ASN A 600 -3.45 8.34 0.79
CA ASN A 600 -2.10 8.02 0.32
C ASN A 600 -1.68 6.63 0.79
N SER A 601 -0.75 6.01 0.07
CA SER A 601 -0.03 4.85 0.59
C SER A 601 1.02 5.30 1.61
N GLU A 602 1.50 4.36 2.40
CA GLU A 602 2.39 4.60 3.52
C GLU A 602 3.45 3.48 3.58
N PHE A 603 4.52 3.70 4.32
CA PHE A 603 5.57 2.72 4.56
C PHE A 603 5.88 2.61 6.07
N PRO A 604 6.20 1.41 6.59
CA PRO A 604 6.11 0.11 5.91
C PRO A 604 4.65 -0.26 5.58
N ASN A 605 4.45 -1.16 4.60
CA ASN A 605 3.12 -1.63 4.22
C ASN A 605 3.08 -3.15 4.02
N ASP A 606 1.85 -3.69 4.01
CA ASP A 606 1.54 -5.10 3.84
C ASP A 606 0.77 -5.40 2.52
N TYR A 607 0.70 -4.41 1.63
CA TYR A 607 0.01 -4.47 0.33
C TYR A 607 0.99 -4.46 -0.86
N GLY A 608 2.30 -4.58 -0.61
CA GLY A 608 3.31 -4.91 -1.62
C GLY A 608 3.89 -3.73 -2.41
N LEU A 609 3.58 -2.48 -2.02
CA LEU A 609 4.25 -1.32 -2.62
C LEU A 609 5.68 -1.17 -2.07
N GLN A 610 6.58 -0.61 -2.89
CA GLN A 610 8.00 -0.43 -2.56
C GLN A 610 8.32 1.05 -2.31
N ASN A 611 9.18 1.31 -1.31
CA ASN A 611 9.69 2.65 -1.02
C ASN A 611 10.83 3.00 -2.00
N LYS A 612 10.44 3.28 -3.24
CA LYS A 612 11.34 3.60 -4.36
C LYS A 612 10.69 4.65 -5.26
N PRO A 613 11.47 5.45 -6.00
CA PRO A 613 10.90 6.45 -6.90
C PRO A 613 9.98 5.84 -7.97
N VAL A 614 8.77 6.37 -8.09
CA VAL A 614 7.82 5.93 -9.13
C VAL A 614 8.30 6.39 -10.49
N LYS A 615 8.38 5.47 -11.45
CA LYS A 615 8.75 5.73 -12.84
C LYS A 615 7.55 5.78 -13.78
N ASP A 616 6.56 4.93 -13.56
CA ASP A 616 5.38 4.83 -14.42
C ASP A 616 4.16 4.31 -13.66
N MET A 617 2.95 4.72 -14.05
CA MET A 617 1.69 4.25 -13.49
C MET A 617 0.67 4.05 -14.60
N ILE A 618 0.22 2.81 -14.78
CA ILE A 618 -0.79 2.45 -15.77
C ILE A 618 -1.82 1.50 -15.17
N PHE A 619 -3.02 1.44 -15.72
CA PHE A 619 -3.94 0.37 -15.36
C PHE A 619 -3.42 -0.97 -15.89
N LYS A 620 -3.45 -2.00 -15.04
CA LYS A 620 -3.08 -3.35 -15.46
C LYS A 620 -4.05 -3.82 -16.53
N GLU A 621 -3.52 -4.28 -17.66
CA GLU A 621 -4.31 -4.82 -18.77
C GLU A 621 -5.24 -5.94 -18.28
N GLY A 622 -6.48 -5.95 -18.77
CA GLY A 622 -7.49 -6.94 -18.37
C GLY A 622 -8.06 -6.80 -16.95
N SER A 623 -7.65 -5.80 -16.16
CA SER A 623 -8.15 -5.58 -14.79
C SER A 623 -9.43 -4.74 -14.70
N SER A 624 -9.95 -4.24 -15.83
CA SER A 624 -11.09 -3.30 -15.87
C SER A 624 -10.88 -2.09 -14.95
N ASN A 625 -9.67 -1.53 -14.96
CA ASN A 625 -9.25 -0.37 -14.15
C ASN A 625 -9.36 -0.58 -12.62
N ARG A 626 -9.29 -1.84 -12.15
CA ARG A 626 -9.33 -2.18 -10.70
C ARG A 626 -7.94 -2.24 -10.07
N ILE A 627 -6.88 -2.27 -10.88
CA ILE A 627 -5.49 -2.43 -10.44
C ILE A 627 -4.61 -1.42 -11.19
N ILE A 628 -3.86 -0.62 -10.45
CA ILE A 628 -2.77 0.19 -11.01
C ILE A 628 -1.48 -0.65 -10.95
N GLU A 629 -0.84 -0.87 -12.09
CA GLU A 629 0.54 -1.35 -12.17
C GLU A 629 1.49 -0.15 -12.04
N ILE A 630 2.38 -0.23 -11.05
CA ILE A 630 3.37 0.80 -10.73
C ILE A 630 4.73 0.25 -11.13
N THR A 631 5.46 0.98 -11.98
CA THR A 631 6.85 0.68 -12.31
C THR A 631 7.76 1.65 -11.55
N TYR A 632 8.78 1.15 -10.87
CA TYR A 632 9.75 1.96 -10.11
C TYR A 632 10.99 2.31 -10.95
N SER A 633 11.85 3.20 -10.43
CA SER A 633 13.06 3.69 -11.11
C SER A 633 14.03 2.59 -11.57
N ASP A 634 14.11 1.49 -10.81
CA ASP A 634 14.90 0.30 -11.12
C ASP A 634 14.19 -0.70 -12.06
N ASN A 635 12.99 -0.36 -12.54
CA ASN A 635 12.09 -1.18 -13.37
C ASN A 635 11.41 -2.34 -12.64
N THR A 636 11.51 -2.45 -11.32
CA THR A 636 10.66 -3.36 -10.56
C THR A 636 9.21 -2.90 -10.59
N LYS A 637 8.27 -3.83 -10.40
CA LYS A 637 6.82 -3.56 -10.47
C LYS A 637 6.12 -3.90 -9.17
N ALA A 638 5.06 -3.16 -8.86
CA ALA A 638 4.09 -3.47 -7.81
C ALA A 638 2.66 -3.15 -8.28
N TYR A 639 1.67 -3.62 -7.51
CA TYR A 639 0.25 -3.52 -7.86
C TYR A 639 -0.53 -2.86 -6.74
N LEU A 640 -1.21 -1.76 -7.06
CA LEU A 640 -2.15 -1.10 -6.15
C LEU A 640 -3.57 -1.53 -6.54
N ASN A 641 -4.25 -2.22 -5.63
CA ASN A 641 -5.60 -2.73 -5.85
C ASN A 641 -6.66 -1.77 -5.30
N PHE A 642 -7.71 -1.50 -6.08
CA PHE A 642 -8.90 -0.77 -5.62
C PHE A 642 -9.95 -1.67 -4.97
N VAL A 643 -9.78 -2.99 -5.08
CA VAL A 643 -10.68 -4.00 -4.55
C VAL A 643 -9.87 -5.08 -3.86
N PRO A 644 -10.40 -5.73 -2.81
CA PRO A 644 -9.75 -6.89 -2.23
C PRO A 644 -9.76 -8.08 -3.20
N ASP A 645 -8.95 -9.10 -2.94
CA ASP A 645 -9.13 -10.44 -3.51
C ASP A 645 -8.84 -11.49 -2.44
N PHE A 646 -9.39 -12.69 -2.58
CA PHE A 646 -9.29 -13.75 -1.58
C PHE A 646 -9.29 -15.14 -2.19
N ASP A 647 -8.49 -16.05 -1.66
CA ASP A 647 -8.47 -17.45 -2.09
C ASP A 647 -9.42 -18.30 -1.25
N LEU A 648 -9.98 -19.34 -1.88
CA LEU A 648 -10.73 -20.39 -1.19
C LEU A 648 -9.80 -21.58 -0.97
N THR A 649 -9.60 -21.98 0.29
CA THR A 649 -8.64 -23.03 0.66
C THR A 649 -9.29 -24.09 1.55
N GLY A 650 -9.13 -25.37 1.23
CA GLY A 650 -9.64 -26.47 2.04
C GLY A 650 -9.06 -26.48 3.45
N GLN A 651 -9.90 -26.65 4.47
CA GLN A 651 -9.48 -26.63 5.88
C GLN A 651 -8.64 -27.85 6.26
N THR A 652 -8.83 -28.98 5.58
CA THR A 652 -8.11 -30.23 5.88
C THR A 652 -6.94 -30.43 4.93
N THR A 653 -7.16 -30.20 3.63
CA THR A 653 -6.17 -30.51 2.60
C THR A 653 -5.27 -29.34 2.21
N ALA A 654 -5.62 -28.11 2.62
CA ALA A 654 -5.03 -26.87 2.12
C ALA A 654 -5.10 -26.68 0.59
N THR A 655 -5.97 -27.43 -0.10
CA THR A 655 -6.19 -27.32 -1.54
C THR A 655 -6.82 -25.97 -1.89
N LYS A 656 -6.31 -25.27 -2.91
CA LYS A 656 -6.93 -24.05 -3.43
C LYS A 656 -8.07 -24.38 -4.39
N TYR A 657 -9.22 -23.74 -4.20
CA TYR A 657 -10.41 -23.91 -5.02
C TYR A 657 -10.71 -22.65 -5.84
N ASN A 658 -11.10 -22.85 -7.10
CA ASN A 658 -11.63 -21.78 -7.95
C ASN A 658 -13.10 -21.49 -7.57
N SER A 659 -13.57 -20.28 -7.89
CA SER A 659 -14.98 -19.93 -7.75
C SER A 659 -15.86 -20.89 -8.57
N GLY A 660 -16.94 -21.39 -7.97
CA GLY A 660 -17.86 -22.36 -8.55
C GLY A 660 -17.47 -23.84 -8.33
N ALA A 661 -16.34 -24.12 -7.68
CA ALA A 661 -15.92 -25.49 -7.40
C ALA A 661 -16.86 -26.22 -6.41
N THR A 662 -16.80 -27.55 -6.42
CA THR A 662 -17.49 -28.43 -5.47
C THR A 662 -16.47 -29.21 -4.64
N THR A 663 -16.69 -29.35 -3.35
CA THR A 663 -15.80 -30.08 -2.43
C THR A 663 -16.59 -30.83 -1.35
N THR A 664 -15.92 -31.76 -0.66
CA THR A 664 -16.45 -32.51 0.49
C THR A 664 -15.90 -32.07 1.84
N GLU A 665 -14.90 -31.18 1.85
CA GLU A 665 -14.36 -30.59 3.08
C GLU A 665 -14.88 -29.16 3.30
N TYR A 666 -14.72 -28.64 4.52
CA TYR A 666 -14.94 -27.22 4.79
C TYR A 666 -13.81 -26.37 4.21
N VAL A 667 -14.13 -25.11 3.92
CA VAL A 667 -13.24 -24.19 3.20
C VAL A 667 -13.06 -22.91 4.00
N ASN A 668 -11.86 -22.33 3.95
CA ASN A 668 -11.57 -20.99 4.42
C ASN A 668 -11.48 -20.04 3.23
N ALA A 669 -12.13 -18.88 3.35
CA ALA A 669 -11.83 -17.74 2.48
C ALA A 669 -10.74 -16.89 3.15
N LYS A 670 -9.62 -16.70 2.47
CA LYS A 670 -8.44 -15.99 2.97
C LYS A 670 -8.09 -14.82 2.06
N LEU A 671 -8.02 -13.62 2.64
CA LEU A 671 -7.65 -12.41 1.91
C LEU A 671 -6.22 -12.54 1.35
N THR A 672 -6.06 -12.34 0.04
CA THR A 672 -4.78 -12.44 -0.68
C THR A 672 -4.31 -11.11 -1.27
N SER A 673 -5.25 -10.25 -1.66
CA SER A 673 -4.94 -8.89 -2.12
C SER A 673 -5.61 -7.87 -1.21
N LYS A 674 -4.79 -7.01 -0.62
CA LYS A 674 -5.22 -5.90 0.22
C LYS A 674 -5.35 -4.62 -0.62
N VAL A 675 -6.27 -3.76 -0.21
CA VAL A 675 -6.42 -2.40 -0.73
C VAL A 675 -5.45 -1.49 0.02
N ALA A 676 -4.71 -0.67 -0.71
CA ALA A 676 -3.74 0.26 -0.14
C ALA A 676 -4.44 1.43 0.58
N GLY A 677 -3.69 2.09 1.47
CA GLY A 677 -4.05 3.35 2.12
C GLY A 677 -4.42 3.21 3.60
N SER A 678 -4.46 4.35 4.29
CA SER A 678 -4.89 4.44 5.68
C SER A 678 -6.41 4.30 5.84
N SER A 679 -6.84 3.89 7.03
CA SER A 679 -8.25 3.69 7.40
C SER A 679 -9.02 2.72 6.50
N VAL A 680 -8.32 1.74 5.91
CA VAL A 680 -8.97 0.68 5.13
C VAL A 680 -9.60 -0.33 6.08
N THR A 681 -10.90 -0.55 5.92
CA THR A 681 -11.65 -1.60 6.64
C THR A 681 -12.18 -2.62 5.65
N TYR A 682 -12.24 -3.88 6.08
CA TYR A 682 -12.78 -4.97 5.28
C TYR A 682 -14.07 -5.47 5.88
N SER A 683 -14.99 -5.89 5.02
CA SER A 683 -16.22 -6.53 5.44
C SER A 683 -16.54 -7.71 4.54
N TYR A 684 -17.21 -8.71 5.11
CA TYR A 684 -17.59 -9.91 4.40
C TYR A 684 -19.04 -10.31 4.67
N LYS A 685 -19.60 -11.08 3.75
CA LYS A 685 -20.92 -11.71 3.86
C LYS A 685 -20.85 -13.10 3.25
N VAL A 686 -21.41 -14.09 3.93
CA VAL A 686 -21.57 -15.45 3.42
C VAL A 686 -23.07 -15.75 3.33
N ASP A 687 -23.54 -15.96 2.11
CA ASP A 687 -24.92 -16.29 1.81
C ASP A 687 -25.04 -17.75 1.35
N ASN A 688 -25.96 -18.47 1.95
CA ASN A 688 -26.39 -19.82 1.60
C ASN A 688 -27.92 -19.82 1.51
N VAL A 689 -28.51 -20.78 0.78
CA VAL A 689 -29.97 -20.90 0.60
C VAL A 689 -30.73 -20.85 1.94
N SER A 690 -30.16 -21.41 3.01
CA SER A 690 -30.80 -21.47 4.33
C SER A 690 -30.31 -20.43 5.34
N SER A 691 -29.26 -19.65 5.04
CA SER A 691 -28.64 -18.76 6.03
C SER A 691 -27.82 -17.65 5.39
N SER A 692 -27.88 -16.44 5.95
CA SER A 692 -26.97 -15.34 5.64
C SER A 692 -26.29 -14.84 6.90
N THR A 693 -24.99 -14.53 6.81
CA THR A 693 -24.28 -13.90 7.94
C THR A 693 -24.59 -12.42 8.11
N GLY A 694 -25.20 -11.78 7.11
CA GLY A 694 -25.13 -10.32 6.95
C GLY A 694 -23.70 -9.82 6.74
N TRP A 695 -23.54 -8.49 6.59
CA TRP A 695 -22.22 -7.87 6.53
C TRP A 695 -21.58 -7.84 7.92
N LYS A 696 -20.38 -8.40 8.02
CA LYS A 696 -19.55 -8.41 9.23
C LYS A 696 -18.19 -7.78 8.92
N GLU A 697 -17.59 -7.14 9.92
CA GLU A 697 -16.22 -6.66 9.82
C GLU A 697 -15.25 -7.84 9.71
N LEU A 698 -14.24 -7.70 8.85
CA LEU A 698 -13.19 -8.69 8.61
C LEU A 698 -11.85 -8.15 9.12
N ASP A 699 -11.25 -8.87 10.05
CA ASP A 699 -9.82 -8.75 10.35
C ASP A 699 -9.05 -9.36 9.17
N PRO A 700 -8.26 -8.57 8.41
CA PRO A 700 -7.60 -9.03 7.18
C PRO A 700 -6.50 -10.07 7.43
N THR A 701 -6.18 -10.39 8.69
CA THR A 701 -5.23 -11.46 9.07
C THR A 701 -5.92 -12.79 9.35
N LYS A 702 -7.26 -12.81 9.46
CA LYS A 702 -8.04 -14.00 9.83
C LYS A 702 -8.73 -14.63 8.62
N ASP A 703 -8.86 -15.94 8.70
CA ASP A 703 -9.61 -16.73 7.74
C ASP A 703 -11.12 -16.65 8.04
N ILE A 704 -11.95 -16.67 6.99
CA ILE A 704 -13.40 -16.78 7.11
C ILE A 704 -13.79 -18.26 6.89
N PRO A 705 -14.25 -18.99 7.92
CA PRO A 705 -14.65 -20.38 7.77
C PRO A 705 -16.01 -20.50 7.08
N ILE A 706 -16.08 -21.36 6.07
CA ILE A 706 -17.27 -21.72 5.31
C ILE A 706 -17.60 -23.18 5.62
N THR A 707 -18.61 -23.37 6.47
CA THR A 707 -18.99 -24.69 7.01
C THR A 707 -20.42 -25.12 6.65
N SER A 708 -21.22 -24.21 6.08
CA SER A 708 -22.58 -24.52 5.65
C SER A 708 -22.55 -25.41 4.40
N LEU A 709 -23.33 -26.48 4.42
CA LEU A 709 -23.51 -27.35 3.26
C LEU A 709 -24.28 -26.66 2.13
N GLY A 710 -24.11 -27.16 0.91
CA GLY A 710 -24.74 -26.62 -0.30
C GLY A 710 -23.93 -25.48 -0.93
N ASN A 711 -24.56 -24.70 -1.79
CA ASN A 711 -23.92 -23.59 -2.49
C ASN A 711 -23.79 -22.36 -1.58
N ASN A 712 -22.55 -21.91 -1.37
CA ASN A 712 -22.21 -20.73 -0.59
C ASN A 712 -21.69 -19.63 -1.52
N THR A 713 -22.21 -18.42 -1.34
CA THR A 713 -21.72 -17.20 -1.99
C THR A 713 -20.98 -16.37 -0.96
N ILE A 714 -19.70 -16.12 -1.19
CA ILE A 714 -18.84 -15.31 -0.34
C ILE A 714 -18.62 -13.97 -1.02
N SER A 715 -19.01 -12.89 -0.36
CA SER A 715 -18.77 -11.52 -0.80
C SER A 715 -17.80 -10.83 0.16
N ILE A 716 -16.73 -10.21 -0.36
CA ILE A 716 -15.81 -9.37 0.41
C ILE A 716 -15.71 -8.00 -0.24
N LYS A 717 -15.71 -6.94 0.56
CA LYS A 717 -15.42 -5.56 0.10
C LYS A 717 -14.55 -4.82 1.09
N ALA A 718 -13.87 -3.80 0.59
CA ALA A 718 -13.12 -2.86 1.40
C ALA A 718 -13.79 -1.47 1.37
N SER A 719 -13.57 -0.68 2.40
CA SER A 719 -13.90 0.76 2.45
C SER A 719 -12.67 1.54 2.93
N GLY A 720 -12.60 2.83 2.63
CA GLY A 720 -11.44 3.67 2.96
C GLY A 720 -10.25 3.52 2.00
N GLY A 721 -9.19 4.28 2.24
CA GLY A 721 -7.97 4.31 1.41
C GLY A 721 -8.26 4.43 -0.08
N PHE A 722 -7.69 3.51 -0.86
CA PHE A 722 -7.85 3.45 -2.32
C PHE A 722 -9.08 2.66 -2.78
N SER A 723 -9.93 2.18 -1.85
CA SER A 723 -11.10 1.38 -2.21
C SER A 723 -12.06 2.15 -3.12
N ASN A 724 -12.69 1.42 -4.05
CA ASN A 724 -13.84 1.90 -4.81
C ASN A 724 -15.17 1.29 -4.32
N ASN A 725 -15.18 0.66 -3.14
CA ASN A 725 -16.33 0.00 -2.51
C ASN A 725 -17.00 -1.12 -3.33
N THR A 726 -16.29 -1.68 -4.33
CA THR A 726 -16.81 -2.78 -5.15
C THR A 726 -16.64 -4.12 -4.45
N GLU A 727 -17.67 -4.96 -4.49
CA GLU A 727 -17.67 -6.31 -3.94
C GLU A 727 -16.91 -7.29 -4.84
N VAL A 728 -16.16 -8.20 -4.21
CA VAL A 728 -15.59 -9.38 -4.86
C VAL A 728 -16.37 -10.59 -4.39
N ILE A 729 -16.87 -11.37 -5.35
CA ILE A 729 -17.79 -12.48 -5.10
C ILE A 729 -17.14 -13.76 -5.62
N LYS A 730 -17.06 -14.79 -4.77
CA LYS A 730 -16.69 -16.16 -5.15
C LYS A 730 -17.70 -17.14 -4.57
N THR A 731 -17.96 -18.24 -5.29
CA THR A 731 -18.90 -19.27 -4.87
C THR A 731 -18.20 -20.60 -4.63
N ILE A 732 -18.75 -21.43 -3.73
CA ILE A 732 -18.26 -22.80 -3.47
C ILE A 732 -19.41 -23.68 -3.01
N THR A 733 -19.49 -24.90 -3.56
CA THR A 733 -20.48 -25.90 -3.13
C THR A 733 -19.82 -26.92 -2.20
N ILE A 734 -20.32 -27.04 -0.96
CA ILE A 734 -19.85 -28.03 0.01
C ILE A 734 -20.86 -29.17 0.07
N THR A 735 -20.41 -30.37 -0.23
CA THR A 735 -21.23 -31.59 -0.27
C THR A 735 -20.83 -32.53 0.85
N ARG A 736 -21.80 -33.30 1.34
CA ARG A 736 -21.54 -34.39 2.27
C ARG A 736 -22.07 -35.68 1.66
N PRO A 737 -21.18 -36.60 1.24
CA PRO A 737 -21.60 -37.84 0.63
C PRO A 737 -22.24 -38.77 1.68
N VAL A 738 -23.10 -39.67 1.21
CA VAL A 738 -23.55 -40.81 1.99
C VAL A 738 -22.34 -41.73 2.20
N THR A 739 -22.16 -42.21 3.43
CA THR A 739 -21.07 -43.14 3.81
C THR A 739 -21.59 -44.51 4.22
N SER A 740 -22.86 -44.62 4.61
CA SER A 740 -23.49 -45.91 4.95
C SER A 740 -25.00 -45.86 4.72
N LEU A 741 -25.58 -47.02 4.38
CA LEU A 741 -27.02 -47.27 4.34
C LEU A 741 -27.31 -48.42 5.31
N VAL A 742 -28.41 -48.34 6.07
CA VAL A 742 -28.86 -49.44 6.94
C VAL A 742 -30.32 -49.71 6.64
N VAL A 743 -30.67 -50.96 6.34
CA VAL A 743 -32.05 -51.36 6.02
C VAL A 743 -32.59 -52.30 7.09
N ASN A 744 -33.77 -51.99 7.62
CA ASN A 744 -34.40 -52.79 8.69
C ASN A 744 -35.87 -53.14 8.34
N PRO A 745 -36.32 -54.38 8.61
CA PRO A 745 -35.55 -55.51 9.14
C PRO A 745 -34.62 -56.14 8.08
N ASN A 746 -33.57 -56.82 8.53
CA ASN A 746 -32.66 -57.61 7.69
C ASN A 746 -32.39 -58.97 8.38
N PRO A 747 -32.91 -60.10 7.86
CA PRO A 747 -33.69 -60.25 6.63
C PRO A 747 -35.14 -59.74 6.76
N ILE A 748 -35.85 -59.60 5.63
CA ILE A 748 -37.28 -59.30 5.57
C ILE A 748 -38.05 -60.61 5.39
N GLU A 749 -38.90 -60.96 6.36
CA GLU A 749 -39.71 -62.18 6.34
C GLU A 749 -41.20 -61.85 6.25
N LEU A 750 -41.91 -62.53 5.33
CA LEU A 750 -43.35 -62.36 5.12
C LEU A 750 -44.01 -63.63 4.57
N ASN A 751 -45.32 -63.77 4.81
CA ASN A 751 -46.10 -64.86 4.25
C ASN A 751 -46.50 -64.56 2.80
N ILE A 752 -46.73 -65.59 1.99
CA ILE A 752 -47.33 -65.44 0.65
C ILE A 752 -48.68 -64.70 0.74
N GLY A 753 -48.90 -63.71 -0.12
CA GLY A 753 -50.06 -62.80 -0.09
C GLY A 753 -50.01 -61.71 0.99
N GLY A 754 -49.06 -61.78 1.94
CA GLY A 754 -48.85 -60.78 2.98
C GLY A 754 -47.98 -59.62 2.53
N THR A 755 -47.92 -58.57 3.35
CA THR A 755 -47.07 -57.39 3.14
C THR A 755 -46.16 -57.12 4.34
N LYS A 756 -44.99 -56.51 4.08
CA LYS A 756 -44.02 -56.12 5.12
C LYS A 756 -43.35 -54.80 4.75
N SER A 757 -43.32 -53.85 5.69
CA SER A 757 -42.61 -52.59 5.51
C SER A 757 -41.15 -52.69 5.96
N PHE A 758 -40.30 -51.85 5.37
CA PHE A 758 -38.89 -51.67 5.74
C PHE A 758 -38.54 -50.17 5.83
N THR A 759 -37.47 -49.85 6.54
CA THR A 759 -36.89 -48.50 6.62
C THR A 759 -35.48 -48.51 6.04
N VAL A 760 -35.04 -47.36 5.53
CA VAL A 760 -33.67 -47.14 5.10
C VAL A 760 -33.10 -45.93 5.85
N ASP A 761 -32.11 -46.17 6.70
CA ASP A 761 -31.40 -45.14 7.44
C ASP A 761 -30.13 -44.74 6.68
N ILE A 762 -30.05 -43.48 6.27
CA ILE A 762 -28.92 -42.91 5.53
C ILE A 762 -27.97 -42.22 6.51
N GLN A 763 -26.70 -42.61 6.49
CA GLN A 763 -25.65 -41.98 7.29
C GLN A 763 -24.58 -41.30 6.41
N PRO A 764 -24.11 -40.11 6.81
CA PRO A 764 -24.60 -39.31 7.93
C PRO A 764 -26.00 -38.72 7.62
N THR A 765 -26.79 -38.45 8.66
CA THR A 765 -28.20 -38.01 8.53
C THR A 765 -28.38 -36.70 7.78
N ASP A 766 -27.30 -35.96 7.59
CA ASP A 766 -27.21 -34.65 6.97
C ASP A 766 -26.35 -34.69 5.70
N ALA A 767 -26.28 -35.86 5.05
CA ALA A 767 -25.83 -36.01 3.67
C ALA A 767 -26.61 -35.07 2.72
N THR A 768 -25.90 -34.44 1.78
CA THR A 768 -26.48 -33.43 0.88
C THR A 768 -27.35 -34.03 -0.21
N ASN A 769 -27.15 -35.31 -0.54
CA ASN A 769 -27.99 -36.05 -1.47
C ASN A 769 -28.46 -37.35 -0.81
N LYS A 770 -29.78 -37.50 -0.65
CA LYS A 770 -30.42 -38.64 0.01
C LYS A 770 -31.26 -39.49 -0.96
N ASN A 771 -31.12 -39.24 -2.27
CA ASN A 771 -31.89 -39.98 -3.27
C ASN A 771 -31.33 -41.40 -3.41
N LEU A 772 -32.21 -42.38 -3.25
CA LEU A 772 -31.89 -43.80 -3.33
C LEU A 772 -32.58 -44.43 -4.54
N ASN A 773 -31.97 -45.49 -5.05
CA ASN A 773 -32.58 -46.41 -6.00
C ASN A 773 -32.91 -47.71 -5.25
N ILE A 774 -34.18 -48.10 -5.25
CA ILE A 774 -34.68 -49.27 -4.53
C ILE A 774 -35.35 -50.21 -5.53
N ARG A 775 -34.91 -51.47 -5.57
CA ARG A 775 -35.47 -52.51 -6.45
C ARG A 775 -35.38 -53.90 -5.84
N LEU A 776 -36.16 -54.84 -6.38
CA LEU A 776 -36.05 -56.27 -6.08
C LEU A 776 -35.36 -56.99 -7.23
N GLU A 777 -34.51 -57.98 -6.92
CA GLU A 777 -33.83 -58.79 -7.95
C GLU A 777 -34.82 -59.66 -8.74
N ASP A 778 -35.67 -60.42 -8.04
CA ASP A 778 -36.73 -61.23 -8.63
C ASP A 778 -38.10 -60.74 -8.17
N THR A 779 -38.83 -60.09 -9.07
CA THR A 779 -40.16 -59.53 -8.82
C THR A 779 -41.29 -60.57 -8.84
N SER A 780 -40.99 -61.80 -9.31
CA SER A 780 -41.95 -62.91 -9.30
C SER A 780 -42.14 -63.53 -7.91
N ILE A 781 -41.12 -63.42 -7.04
CA ILE A 781 -41.15 -63.89 -5.65
C ILE A 781 -41.80 -62.84 -4.75
N ALA A 782 -41.42 -61.58 -4.88
CA ALA A 782 -42.00 -60.47 -4.13
C ALA A 782 -42.02 -59.18 -4.97
N SER A 783 -42.93 -58.25 -4.69
CA SER A 783 -43.03 -56.97 -5.41
C SER A 783 -42.99 -55.78 -4.46
N LEU A 784 -42.41 -54.66 -4.91
CA LEU A 784 -42.40 -53.41 -4.17
C LEU A 784 -43.71 -52.64 -4.41
N VAL A 785 -44.29 -52.10 -3.35
CA VAL A 785 -45.48 -51.25 -3.45
C VAL A 785 -45.05 -49.86 -3.92
N THR A 786 -45.59 -49.40 -5.04
CA THR A 786 -45.21 -48.11 -5.65
C THR A 786 -45.37 -46.94 -4.67
N GLY A 787 -44.30 -46.17 -4.50
CA GLY A 787 -44.29 -44.99 -3.62
C GLY A 787 -44.21 -45.31 -2.12
N GLN A 788 -43.99 -46.56 -1.74
CA GLN A 788 -43.90 -46.99 -0.35
C GLN A 788 -42.70 -47.92 -0.13
N ASN A 789 -42.09 -47.86 1.06
CA ASN A 789 -41.08 -48.83 1.48
C ASN A 789 -41.76 -50.10 2.02
N THR A 790 -42.58 -50.74 1.19
CA THR A 790 -43.36 -51.94 1.54
C THR A 790 -43.23 -52.98 0.44
N ILE A 791 -43.08 -54.24 0.84
CA ILE A 791 -42.93 -55.41 -0.04
C ILE A 791 -44.16 -56.33 0.13
N THR A 792 -44.64 -56.90 -0.97
CA THR A 792 -45.70 -57.93 -1.01
C THR A 792 -45.12 -59.27 -1.43
N GLY A 793 -45.47 -60.35 -0.73
CA GLY A 793 -45.03 -61.71 -1.07
C GLY A 793 -45.94 -62.32 -2.15
N ASN A 794 -45.38 -62.66 -3.32
CA ASN A 794 -46.15 -63.17 -4.46
C ASN A 794 -46.03 -64.70 -4.59
N LYS A 795 -44.84 -65.24 -4.33
CA LYS A 795 -44.53 -66.67 -4.46
C LYS A 795 -43.52 -67.08 -3.40
N VAL A 796 -43.68 -68.28 -2.85
CA VAL A 796 -42.73 -68.86 -1.89
C VAL A 796 -41.34 -68.93 -2.50
N GLY A 797 -40.33 -68.44 -1.77
CA GLY A 797 -38.94 -68.37 -2.21
C GLY A 797 -38.16 -67.23 -1.57
N THR A 798 -36.90 -67.09 -1.97
CA THR A 798 -36.02 -66.01 -1.52
C THR A 798 -35.65 -65.10 -2.68
N THR A 799 -35.84 -63.80 -2.52
CA THR A 799 -35.34 -62.75 -3.42
C THR A 799 -34.53 -61.74 -2.61
N TYR A 800 -34.00 -60.69 -3.24
CA TYR A 800 -33.19 -59.68 -2.55
C TYR A 800 -33.66 -58.27 -2.88
N LEU A 801 -33.76 -57.45 -1.84
CA LEU A 801 -33.95 -56.01 -1.94
C LEU A 801 -32.57 -55.35 -2.11
N LEU A 802 -32.41 -54.59 -3.19
CA LEU A 802 -31.23 -53.80 -3.49
C LEU A 802 -31.55 -52.33 -3.24
N VAL A 803 -30.78 -51.70 -2.36
CA VAL A 803 -30.86 -50.26 -2.06
C VAL A 803 -29.52 -49.63 -2.39
N SER A 804 -29.48 -48.70 -3.34
CA SER A 804 -28.25 -48.01 -3.73
C SER A 804 -28.40 -46.50 -3.73
N THR A 805 -27.29 -45.79 -3.56
CA THR A 805 -27.26 -44.32 -3.76
C THR A 805 -27.34 -43.99 -5.25
N THR A 806 -27.91 -42.83 -5.61
CA THR A 806 -28.09 -42.43 -7.02
C THR A 806 -27.02 -41.48 -7.55
N ASN A 807 -26.31 -40.77 -6.66
CA ASN A 807 -25.36 -39.71 -7.01
C ASN A 807 -24.34 -39.53 -5.88
N GLY A 808 -23.17 -40.16 -6.00
CA GLY A 808 -22.13 -40.23 -4.98
C GLY A 808 -21.27 -41.48 -5.15
N PRO A 809 -20.42 -41.85 -4.17
CA PRO A 809 -19.81 -43.17 -4.15
C PRO A 809 -20.91 -44.24 -4.15
N GLU A 810 -20.79 -45.23 -5.04
CA GLU A 810 -21.78 -46.30 -5.20
C GLU A 810 -21.79 -47.22 -3.98
N ILE A 811 -22.63 -46.90 -3.00
CA ILE A 811 -22.95 -47.75 -1.86
C ILE A 811 -24.21 -48.55 -2.21
N ILE A 812 -24.14 -49.88 -2.05
CA ILE A 812 -25.23 -50.82 -2.32
C ILE A 812 -25.42 -51.71 -1.10
N GLU A 813 -26.64 -51.75 -0.57
CA GLU A 813 -27.06 -52.71 0.46
C GLU A 813 -27.98 -53.77 -0.17
N ARG A 814 -27.75 -55.04 0.20
CA ARG A 814 -28.47 -56.20 -0.35
C ARG A 814 -29.10 -57.02 0.77
N ILE A 815 -30.42 -57.00 0.84
CA ILE A 815 -31.19 -57.56 1.97
C ILE A 815 -32.00 -58.77 1.51
N PRO A 816 -31.88 -59.94 2.16
CA PRO A 816 -32.70 -61.10 1.83
C PRO A 816 -34.19 -60.85 2.14
N VAL A 817 -35.07 -61.27 1.23
CA VAL A 817 -36.53 -61.25 1.37
C VAL A 817 -37.03 -62.68 1.24
N ASN A 818 -37.57 -63.23 2.32
CA ASN A 818 -38.03 -64.62 2.40
C ASN A 818 -39.57 -64.67 2.46
N VAL A 819 -40.18 -65.25 1.43
CA VAL A 819 -41.63 -65.50 1.37
C VAL A 819 -41.91 -66.95 1.76
N ILE A 820 -42.64 -67.16 2.85
CA ILE A 820 -42.98 -68.50 3.38
C ILE A 820 -44.49 -68.81 3.22
N ASP A 821 -44.83 -70.10 3.10
CA ASP A 821 -46.22 -70.59 3.21
C ASP A 821 -46.39 -71.23 4.60
N PRO A 822 -47.28 -70.70 5.47
CA PRO A 822 -47.51 -71.27 6.80
C PRO A 822 -48.31 -72.58 6.81
N TYR A 823 -48.66 -73.14 5.63
CA TYR A 823 -49.44 -74.38 5.51
C TYR A 823 -48.77 -75.62 6.11
N VAL A 824 -49.50 -76.35 6.96
CA VAL A 824 -49.05 -77.63 7.54
C VAL A 824 -50.08 -78.71 7.24
N ARG A 825 -49.70 -79.73 6.48
CA ARG A 825 -50.57 -80.84 6.05
C ARG A 825 -50.96 -81.77 7.21
N LEU A 826 -52.18 -82.33 7.18
CA LEU A 826 -52.59 -83.49 7.98
C LEU A 826 -52.25 -84.80 7.27
N ASP A 827 -51.34 -85.60 7.83
CA ASP A 827 -50.87 -86.85 7.21
C ASP A 827 -51.83 -88.02 7.43
N ASN A 828 -52.34 -88.20 8.66
CA ASN A 828 -53.32 -89.23 8.98
C ASN A 828 -54.19 -88.87 10.18
N ILE A 829 -55.35 -89.51 10.26
CA ILE A 829 -56.20 -89.58 11.45
C ILE A 829 -56.24 -91.02 11.97
N LYS A 830 -56.42 -91.20 13.28
CA LYS A 830 -56.60 -92.52 13.91
C LYS A 830 -57.57 -92.44 15.07
N PHE A 831 -58.37 -93.49 15.27
CA PHE A 831 -59.16 -93.64 16.48
C PHE A 831 -58.26 -93.91 17.70
N LYS A 832 -58.63 -93.39 18.86
CA LYS A 832 -57.89 -93.57 20.11
C LYS A 832 -57.95 -95.01 20.61
N GLN A 833 -58.99 -95.77 20.26
CA GLN A 833 -59.22 -97.17 20.68
C GLN A 833 -59.90 -98.01 19.56
N ASP A 834 -59.71 -99.34 19.59
CA ASP A 834 -60.40 -100.33 18.75
C ASP A 834 -60.42 -101.70 19.48
N PRO A 835 -61.59 -102.28 19.83
CA PRO A 835 -62.95 -101.78 19.60
C PRO A 835 -63.40 -100.75 20.66
N TYR A 836 -64.35 -99.88 20.31
CA TYR A 836 -65.15 -99.14 21.29
C TYR A 836 -66.34 -99.97 21.76
N GLN A 837 -66.75 -99.78 23.02
CA GLN A 837 -68.02 -100.31 23.53
C GLN A 837 -68.98 -99.15 23.78
N LEU A 838 -70.20 -99.28 23.26
CA LEU A 838 -71.32 -98.37 23.48
C LEU A 838 -72.43 -99.13 24.20
N GLU A 839 -73.13 -98.45 25.09
CA GLU A 839 -74.39 -98.95 25.64
C GLU A 839 -75.55 -98.66 24.68
N LEU A 840 -76.68 -99.36 24.86
CA LEU A 840 -77.89 -99.09 24.09
C LEU A 840 -78.40 -97.69 24.43
N SER A 841 -78.55 -96.83 23.43
CA SER A 841 -79.04 -95.47 23.64
C SER A 841 -80.52 -95.49 24.02
N ASP A 842 -80.88 -94.68 25.02
CA ASP A 842 -82.26 -94.42 25.43
C ASP A 842 -82.92 -93.31 24.58
N GLY A 843 -82.16 -92.75 23.64
CA GLY A 843 -82.57 -91.67 22.74
C GLY A 843 -82.28 -90.26 23.27
N SER A 844 -81.64 -90.14 24.44
CA SER A 844 -81.17 -88.86 24.99
C SER A 844 -79.94 -88.32 24.23
N TYR A 845 -79.67 -87.02 24.40
CA TYR A 845 -78.51 -86.37 23.80
C TYR A 845 -77.19 -86.77 24.49
N ASP A 846 -77.25 -87.22 25.75
CA ASP A 846 -76.07 -87.60 26.54
C ASP A 846 -75.42 -88.90 26.04
N ASP A 847 -76.14 -89.71 25.27
CA ASP A 847 -75.64 -90.94 24.64
C ASP A 847 -74.84 -90.70 23.35
N LEU A 848 -74.81 -89.45 22.84
CA LEU A 848 -74.13 -89.09 21.61
C LEU A 848 -72.64 -88.85 21.86
N ILE A 849 -71.77 -89.73 21.34
CA ILE A 849 -70.32 -89.55 21.45
C ILE A 849 -69.79 -88.77 20.24
N PRO A 850 -69.13 -87.60 20.42
CA PRO A 850 -68.52 -86.86 19.33
C PRO A 850 -67.39 -87.68 18.69
N VAL A 851 -67.43 -87.83 17.37
CA VAL A 851 -66.46 -88.65 16.65
C VAL A 851 -65.07 -88.01 16.68
N GLU A 852 -64.97 -86.68 16.69
CA GLU A 852 -63.69 -85.97 16.78
C GLU A 852 -62.95 -86.25 18.09
N ASP A 853 -63.69 -86.39 19.20
CA ASP A 853 -63.12 -86.75 20.50
C ASP A 853 -62.57 -88.16 20.54
N LEU A 854 -62.96 -89.00 19.58
CA LEU A 854 -62.43 -90.34 19.42
C LEU A 854 -61.19 -90.39 18.54
N LEU A 855 -60.78 -89.27 17.91
CA LEU A 855 -59.70 -89.23 16.93
C LEU A 855 -58.42 -88.55 17.45
N THR A 856 -57.31 -88.89 16.81
CA THR A 856 -56.01 -88.20 16.92
C THR A 856 -55.54 -87.76 15.54
N PHE A 857 -55.01 -86.55 15.46
CA PHE A 857 -54.54 -85.91 14.22
C PHE A 857 -53.02 -85.90 14.17
N ASN A 858 -52.42 -86.40 13.09
CA ASN A 858 -50.98 -86.44 12.92
C ASN A 858 -50.56 -85.74 11.61
N PRO A 859 -49.67 -84.73 11.65
CA PRO A 859 -49.12 -84.08 12.85
C PRO A 859 -50.19 -83.25 13.58
N THR A 860 -49.98 -83.02 14.88
CA THR A 860 -50.95 -82.31 15.73
C THR A 860 -51.09 -80.82 15.39
N ASN A 861 -50.16 -80.21 14.66
CA ASN A 861 -50.20 -78.81 14.22
C ASN A 861 -50.67 -78.63 12.77
N ALA A 862 -51.24 -79.67 12.14
CA ALA A 862 -51.86 -79.53 10.83
C ALA A 862 -52.91 -78.42 10.80
N THR A 863 -53.01 -77.70 9.68
CA THR A 863 -53.91 -76.56 9.51
C THR A 863 -55.30 -76.94 9.01
N ASP A 864 -55.44 -78.09 8.31
CA ASP A 864 -56.70 -78.57 7.71
C ASP A 864 -57.14 -79.88 8.40
N LYS A 865 -57.91 -79.80 9.49
CA LYS A 865 -58.25 -80.94 10.36
C LYS A 865 -59.73 -81.34 10.36
N ASP A 866 -60.59 -80.61 9.68
CA ASP A 866 -62.04 -80.77 9.86
C ASP A 866 -62.53 -82.17 9.45
N ILE A 867 -63.43 -82.80 10.21
CA ILE A 867 -64.03 -84.09 9.85
C ILE A 867 -65.28 -83.89 8.99
N VAL A 868 -65.18 -84.26 7.71
CA VAL A 868 -66.23 -83.98 6.72
C VAL A 868 -67.21 -85.12 6.49
N ASN A 869 -66.89 -86.34 6.94
CA ASN A 869 -67.78 -87.49 6.78
C ASN A 869 -67.52 -88.59 7.82
N VAL A 870 -68.59 -89.16 8.36
CA VAL A 870 -68.54 -90.36 9.21
C VAL A 870 -69.63 -91.33 8.77
N VAL A 871 -69.28 -92.61 8.63
CA VAL A 871 -70.20 -93.66 8.19
C VAL A 871 -70.09 -94.89 9.09
N SER A 872 -71.23 -95.51 9.38
CA SER A 872 -71.32 -96.82 10.02
C SER A 872 -71.72 -97.85 8.96
N ASN A 873 -71.03 -99.00 8.92
CA ASN A 873 -71.36 -100.07 7.98
C ASN A 873 -72.63 -100.86 8.37
N ARG A 874 -73.09 -100.72 9.61
CA ARG A 874 -74.28 -101.36 10.18
C ARG A 874 -75.02 -100.35 11.05
N PRO A 875 -75.74 -99.40 10.42
CA PRO A 875 -76.47 -98.35 11.13
C PRO A 875 -77.56 -98.89 12.05
N GLU A 876 -78.04 -100.12 11.82
CA GLU A 876 -78.94 -100.84 12.73
C GLU A 876 -78.33 -101.05 14.11
N HIS A 877 -77.00 -101.21 14.20
CA HIS A 877 -76.30 -101.35 15.47
C HIS A 877 -75.74 -100.02 15.97
N VAL A 878 -75.02 -99.27 15.13
CA VAL A 878 -74.42 -97.98 15.51
C VAL A 878 -74.85 -96.92 14.51
N GLU A 879 -75.70 -96.00 14.95
CA GLU A 879 -76.19 -94.90 14.13
C GLU A 879 -75.20 -93.72 14.20
N VAL A 880 -74.93 -93.11 13.04
CA VAL A 880 -74.17 -91.85 12.95
C VAL A 880 -75.17 -90.70 12.83
N VAL A 881 -75.12 -89.77 13.77
CA VAL A 881 -75.98 -88.58 13.79
C VAL A 881 -75.13 -87.35 13.49
N LYS A 882 -75.56 -86.52 12.54
CA LYS A 882 -74.91 -85.23 12.26
C LYS A 882 -75.72 -84.11 12.89
N ILE A 883 -75.11 -83.36 13.80
CA ILE A 883 -75.75 -82.25 14.52
C ILE A 883 -74.86 -81.03 14.37
N ASN A 884 -75.40 -79.92 13.85
CA ASN A 884 -74.70 -78.63 13.68
C ASN A 884 -73.36 -78.66 12.91
N GLY A 885 -73.09 -79.70 12.13
CA GLY A 885 -71.83 -79.84 11.38
C GLY A 885 -70.94 -80.96 11.90
N ASP A 886 -71.09 -81.31 13.18
CA ASP A 886 -70.30 -82.31 13.87
C ASP A 886 -70.95 -83.69 13.78
N TYR A 887 -70.11 -84.72 13.77
CA TYR A 887 -70.55 -86.11 13.69
C TYR A 887 -70.51 -86.77 15.06
N TYR A 888 -71.58 -87.45 15.41
CA TYR A 888 -71.75 -88.20 16.65
C TYR A 888 -72.13 -89.65 16.34
N ILE A 889 -71.84 -90.57 17.25
CA ILE A 889 -72.30 -91.98 17.18
C ILE A 889 -73.07 -92.37 18.43
N LYS A 890 -74.07 -93.25 18.27
CA LYS A 890 -74.82 -93.88 19.38
C LYS A 890 -75.15 -95.34 19.08
N GLY A 891 -75.29 -96.15 20.13
CA GLY A 891 -75.72 -97.55 20.01
C GLY A 891 -77.24 -97.65 19.87
N VAL A 892 -77.74 -98.37 18.87
CA VAL A 892 -79.18 -98.52 18.57
C VAL A 892 -79.67 -99.94 18.81
N GLU A 893 -78.92 -100.94 18.34
CA GLU A 893 -79.22 -102.35 18.55
C GLU A 893 -77.95 -103.11 18.94
N VAL A 894 -78.08 -104.07 19.85
CA VAL A 894 -76.98 -104.93 20.31
C VAL A 894 -76.30 -105.60 19.12
N GLY A 895 -74.98 -105.43 18.98
CA GLY A 895 -74.23 -105.98 17.86
C GLY A 895 -72.89 -105.29 17.64
N TYR A 896 -72.31 -105.49 16.47
CA TYR A 896 -71.04 -104.87 16.07
C TYR A 896 -71.21 -104.08 14.79
N ALA A 897 -70.65 -102.88 14.75
CA ALA A 897 -70.52 -102.06 13.55
C ALA A 897 -69.08 -101.55 13.41
N GLN A 898 -68.69 -101.20 12.20
CA GLN A 898 -67.45 -100.47 11.94
C GLN A 898 -67.80 -99.03 11.59
N VAL A 899 -67.23 -98.09 12.35
CA VAL A 899 -67.37 -96.66 12.12
C VAL A 899 -66.12 -96.14 11.42
N THR A 900 -66.30 -95.44 10.31
CA THR A 900 -65.22 -94.82 9.52
C THR A 900 -65.38 -93.31 9.50
N ALA A 901 -64.36 -92.58 9.98
CA ALA A 901 -64.27 -91.13 9.89
C ALA A 901 -63.34 -90.70 8.74
N THR A 902 -63.67 -89.59 8.08
CA THR A 902 -62.94 -89.01 6.95
C THR A 902 -62.72 -87.52 7.19
N ALA A 903 -61.46 -87.09 7.18
CA ALA A 903 -61.08 -85.67 7.26
C ALA A 903 -61.29 -84.93 5.92
N GLU A 904 -61.24 -83.62 5.95
CA GLU A 904 -61.27 -82.77 4.76
C GLU A 904 -60.07 -83.05 3.83
N LYS A 905 -60.24 -82.67 2.56
CA LYS A 905 -59.25 -82.91 1.50
C LYS A 905 -58.09 -81.93 1.65
N GLN A 906 -56.87 -82.45 1.74
CA GLN A 906 -55.64 -81.67 1.89
C GLN A 906 -55.27 -80.97 0.56
N LYS A 907 -54.39 -79.94 0.59
CA LYS A 907 -53.95 -79.20 -0.63
C LYS A 907 -53.38 -80.11 -1.73
N ASP A 908 -52.78 -81.25 -1.38
CA ASP A 908 -52.22 -82.24 -2.32
C ASP A 908 -53.27 -83.22 -2.88
N GLY A 909 -54.51 -83.10 -2.42
CA GLY A 909 -55.65 -83.90 -2.84
C GLY A 909 -55.85 -85.20 -2.08
N THR A 910 -54.98 -85.53 -1.12
CA THR A 910 -55.19 -86.66 -0.20
C THR A 910 -56.33 -86.38 0.77
N GLN A 911 -56.98 -87.44 1.27
CA GLN A 911 -58.10 -87.32 2.21
C GLN A 911 -57.96 -88.39 3.30
N PRO A 912 -57.36 -88.06 4.46
CA PRO A 912 -57.16 -89.00 5.56
C PRO A 912 -58.45 -89.65 6.07
N LYS A 913 -58.38 -90.97 6.36
CA LYS A 913 -59.50 -91.76 6.89
C LYS A 913 -59.03 -92.73 7.97
N ALA A 914 -59.90 -93.01 8.94
CA ALA A 914 -59.70 -94.06 9.94
C ALA A 914 -60.99 -94.84 10.14
N SER A 915 -60.86 -96.10 10.55
CA SER A 915 -61.99 -96.97 10.91
C SER A 915 -61.73 -97.63 12.25
N THR A 916 -62.78 -97.90 13.03
CA THR A 916 -62.73 -98.65 14.29
C THR A 916 -63.97 -99.52 14.43
N ASN A 917 -63.86 -100.64 15.13
CA ASN A 917 -65.01 -101.47 15.45
C ASN A 917 -65.70 -100.93 16.72
N VAL A 918 -67.02 -101.00 16.74
CA VAL A 918 -67.86 -100.52 17.82
C VAL A 918 -68.86 -101.61 18.17
N GLN A 919 -68.86 -102.02 19.44
CA GLN A 919 -69.75 -103.04 19.98
C GLN A 919 -70.82 -102.38 20.84
N VAL A 920 -72.09 -102.69 20.58
CA VAL A 920 -73.23 -102.24 21.40
C VAL A 920 -73.65 -103.35 22.35
N VAL A 921 -73.74 -103.06 23.65
CA VAL A 921 -74.06 -104.03 24.72
C VAL A 921 -75.37 -103.67 25.46
N LYS A 922 -76.03 -104.66 26.09
CA LYS A 922 -77.22 -104.44 26.92
C LYS A 922 -76.84 -103.97 28.32
N ASP A 923 -77.64 -103.04 28.83
CA ASP A 923 -77.55 -102.51 30.19
C ASP A 923 -77.55 -103.62 31.24
N SER A 924 -76.52 -103.64 32.09
CA SER A 924 -76.41 -104.58 33.21
C SER A 924 -76.88 -103.90 34.50
N ASP A 925 -78.16 -104.10 34.82
CA ASP A 925 -78.76 -103.78 36.11
C ASP A 925 -78.29 -104.80 37.16
N ASN A 926 -77.30 -104.44 37.98
CA ASN A 926 -77.23 -104.83 39.39
C ASN A 926 -76.05 -104.18 40.13
N GLY A 927 -76.40 -103.24 41.01
CA GLY A 927 -76.08 -103.43 42.42
C GLY A 927 -74.75 -102.88 42.91
N GLY A 928 -74.80 -101.65 43.40
CA GLY A 928 -74.70 -101.45 44.85
C GLY A 928 -73.35 -101.76 45.50
N ASP A 929 -72.62 -100.68 45.74
CA ASP A 929 -71.96 -100.36 47.00
C ASP A 929 -70.64 -101.07 47.34
N ASN A 930 -69.58 -100.48 46.76
CA ASN A 930 -68.50 -99.80 47.46
C ASN A 930 -68.15 -100.24 48.90
N GLY A 931 -66.85 -100.52 49.06
CA GLY A 931 -66.08 -99.80 50.06
C GLY A 931 -65.16 -100.65 50.92
N SER A 932 -63.96 -100.95 50.42
CA SER A 932 -62.79 -101.08 51.31
C SER A 932 -61.47 -101.03 50.55
N GLY A 933 -60.63 -100.05 50.95
CA GLY A 933 -59.21 -100.30 51.18
C GLY A 933 -58.23 -99.73 50.15
N GLY A 934 -57.45 -98.74 50.57
CA GLY A 934 -56.05 -98.65 50.11
C GLY A 934 -55.55 -97.28 49.65
N SER A 935 -55.29 -96.40 50.61
CA SER A 935 -54.14 -95.47 50.67
C SER A 935 -53.40 -95.02 49.39
N ASN A 936 -53.59 -93.74 49.08
CA ASN A 936 -52.57 -92.68 49.01
C ASN A 936 -51.43 -92.75 47.95
N SER A 937 -51.60 -91.96 46.88
CA SER A 937 -50.55 -91.10 46.30
C SER A 937 -51.21 -90.10 45.34
N GLY A 938 -51.42 -88.86 45.79
CA GLY A 938 -52.09 -87.82 45.02
C GLY A 938 -51.32 -87.41 43.76
N SER A 939 -51.97 -87.60 42.62
CA SER A 939 -51.59 -87.17 41.28
C SER A 939 -52.72 -86.37 40.66
N GLY A 940 -52.40 -85.50 39.70
CA GLY A 940 -53.30 -85.15 38.59
C GLY A 940 -53.13 -83.70 38.13
N ARG A 941 -52.99 -83.39 36.85
CA ARG A 941 -52.96 -84.23 35.63
C ARG A 941 -52.45 -83.34 34.47
N TRP A 942 -52.12 -84.02 33.39
CA TRP A 942 -51.58 -83.57 32.11
C TRP A 942 -52.51 -82.64 31.33
#